data_AF-A0A969FGJ1-F1
#
_entry.id   AF-A0A969FGJ1-F1
#
_cell.length_a   1.000
_cell.length_b   1.000
_cell.length_c   1.000
_cell.angle_alpha   90.00
_cell.angle_beta   90.00
_cell.angle_gamma   90.00
#
_symmetry.space_group_name_H-M   'P 1'
#
loop_
_entity.id
_entity.type
_entity.pdbx_description
1 polymer ?
#
loop_
_entity_poly.entity_id
_entity_poly.type
_entity_poly.pdbx_seq_one_letter_code
_entity_poly.pdbx_strand_id
1 'polypeptide(L)'
;MPFSTITFLRSTPPNSRAIFDIDFGGNGLFDDGSPGSMGTEIFLLDYDRANLIDSSAGAFDPSLGAAGSTSNFDAYLDVTLSEPGTYVLGVGEFDSGAASATTFEPVIGEPVRLGGTYVLQLSLESPGIPNTSPNEAIAPGVFNPNFGDSSAIFSLNRDQGIGGDVTIEAATIAIANGGELSAVTFADGDSGNVQLSATDRLQINDGNALVSTQTRGAGRAGDLTLTAPNIDILGTARLDSTTFGTGNGGEIQVTAEQTLTIDALGGERTATGIFNEVKEQAIANGGNITLRADQIIVRSAKLSGTMRGIGDSGDLLLEAGTSLILEGGSDLDVEVNGQAVGNGGNIILRAPLIRIAEATEIETEVDGEGTVGQVEITASDRLEIDGGQIQVEIDERGRGVSGAVVLIAPVVSITNEALIEAKLDDDAIGTGSTITIVADTVEIQNSTLALDADRGSIGNSGDLRIEARTIALEDGARISTSTNGTGNAGVTNLRASESIRIEASTIAGAVETRAIGNGGMVQITTPRLDLSAGSTIQTQTEGVGLGGTIVLSIGDLSLTEGAQISASTLGEFPGGNVTIQATGTIAIDGFALQADELIDGAEGTTSAILADAPGTGDAGSLTLHANRLQLSNGAQIRVDSDVAGLGGNITIDAPIIELDAAQLTANAAAGDRANITLTTTDLRLANHSLIATNATNQATGGNITLTTDTLIAQQNSDITANAENSFGGQIVIDAIGVFGTAFRPTLTPAVILPPPLL
;
A
#
# COMPACT_ATOMS: atom_id res chain seq x y z
N MET A 1 20.83 33.07 -33.59
CA MET A 1 19.88 33.75 -32.69
C MET A 1 18.52 33.15 -32.96
N PRO A 2 17.92 32.42 -32.01
CA PRO A 2 16.54 31.98 -32.13
C PRO A 2 15.62 33.20 -31.93
N PHE A 3 14.64 33.37 -32.81
CA PHE A 3 13.56 34.33 -32.63
C PHE A 3 12.32 33.56 -32.18
N SER A 4 11.75 33.93 -31.03
CA SER A 4 10.49 33.38 -30.55
C SER A 4 9.35 33.94 -31.41
N THR A 5 8.51 33.07 -31.97
CA THR A 5 7.27 33.48 -32.65
C THR A 5 6.10 33.21 -31.71
N ILE A 6 5.16 34.14 -31.68
CA ILE A 6 4.12 34.29 -30.65
C ILE A 6 2.79 34.55 -31.40
N THR A 7 1.69 33.84 -31.08
CA THR A 7 0.41 33.90 -31.85
C THR A 7 -0.87 33.81 -31.00
N PHE A 8 -1.61 34.93 -30.93
CA PHE A 8 -2.80 35.09 -30.07
C PHE A 8 -4.08 34.42 -30.58
N LEU A 9 -4.83 33.78 -29.67
CA LEU A 9 -6.23 33.37 -29.90
C LEU A 9 -7.18 33.80 -28.76
N ARG A 10 -8.04 34.78 -29.11
CA ARG A 10 -9.33 35.20 -28.51
C ARG A 10 -9.47 35.45 -26.99
N SER A 11 -9.76 36.74 -26.74
CA SER A 11 -10.70 37.35 -25.79
C SER A 11 -10.30 37.55 -24.33
N THR A 12 -9.83 38.77 -24.03
CA THR A 12 -9.76 39.36 -22.69
C THR A 12 -10.21 40.84 -22.66
N PRO A 13 -10.44 41.43 -21.47
CA PRO A 13 -10.98 42.79 -21.31
C PRO A 13 -9.93 43.90 -21.54
N PRO A 14 -10.36 45.16 -21.74
CA PRO A 14 -9.45 46.29 -21.92
C PRO A 14 -8.92 46.86 -20.58
N ASN A 15 -7.66 47.31 -20.60
CA ASN A 15 -6.89 48.06 -19.57
C ASN A 15 -5.87 47.27 -18.71
N SER A 16 -5.32 46.16 -19.21
CA SER A 16 -4.14 45.51 -18.62
C SER A 16 -2.85 46.29 -18.93
N ARG A 17 -1.88 46.32 -18.00
CA ARG A 17 -0.59 47.02 -18.15
C ARG A 17 0.52 46.23 -17.45
N ALA A 18 1.67 46.07 -18.10
CA ALA A 18 2.85 45.38 -17.56
C ALA A 18 4.14 46.20 -17.81
N ILE A 19 5.18 45.92 -17.02
CA ILE A 19 6.52 46.55 -17.05
C ILE A 19 7.53 45.39 -17.07
N PHE A 20 8.73 45.57 -17.65
CA PHE A 20 9.79 44.56 -17.67
C PHE A 20 11.06 45.08 -17.00
N ASP A 21 11.85 44.16 -16.46
CA ASP A 21 13.21 44.35 -15.94
C ASP A 21 14.06 43.12 -16.32
N ILE A 22 15.36 43.30 -16.56
CA ILE A 22 16.31 42.25 -16.99
C ILE A 22 17.67 42.48 -16.32
N ASP A 23 17.84 41.92 -15.11
CA ASP A 23 19.13 41.91 -14.42
C ASP A 23 20.06 40.82 -14.99
N PHE A 24 21.26 41.21 -15.42
CA PHE A 24 22.32 40.27 -15.80
C PHE A 24 23.32 40.07 -14.65
N GLY A 25 23.31 38.88 -14.05
CA GLY A 25 24.18 38.52 -12.93
C GLY A 25 25.65 38.36 -13.31
N GLY A 26 26.44 39.43 -13.22
CA GLY A 26 27.90 39.35 -13.37
C GLY A 26 28.61 40.68 -13.14
N ASN A 27 29.70 40.67 -12.36
CA ASN A 27 30.51 41.87 -12.09
C ASN A 27 31.23 42.36 -13.35
N GLY A 28 30.54 43.18 -14.16
CA GLY A 28 31.04 43.69 -15.43
C GLY A 28 32.24 44.62 -15.27
N LEU A 29 33.45 44.05 -15.33
CA LEU A 29 34.71 44.79 -15.41
C LEU A 29 35.50 44.33 -16.64
N PHE A 30 35.98 45.28 -17.44
CA PHE A 30 37.03 45.00 -18.41
C PHE A 30 38.38 44.71 -17.69
N ASP A 31 39.37 44.18 -18.42
CA ASP A 31 40.73 43.91 -17.92
C ASP A 31 41.45 45.14 -17.31
N ASP A 32 40.91 46.36 -17.47
CA ASP A 32 41.42 47.60 -16.89
C ASP A 32 40.70 48.05 -15.60
N GLY A 33 39.66 47.33 -15.16
CA GLY A 33 38.88 47.63 -13.96
C GLY A 33 37.84 48.74 -14.13
N SER A 34 37.48 49.12 -15.37
CA SER A 34 36.32 49.99 -15.65
C SER A 34 35.02 49.20 -15.83
N PRO A 35 33.85 49.76 -15.42
CA PRO A 35 32.57 49.08 -15.55
C PRO A 35 32.16 48.91 -17.02
N GLY A 36 32.03 47.66 -17.46
CA GLY A 36 31.61 47.32 -18.81
C GLY A 36 30.11 47.14 -18.90
N SER A 37 29.40 48.13 -19.48
CA SER A 37 27.98 48.01 -19.79
C SER A 37 27.79 47.32 -21.15
N MET A 38 27.63 46.00 -21.16
CA MET A 38 26.88 45.36 -22.25
C MET A 38 25.40 45.64 -21.98
N GLY A 39 24.84 46.59 -22.72
CA GLY A 39 23.44 46.95 -22.61
C GLY A 39 22.57 46.01 -23.45
N THR A 40 21.59 45.38 -22.83
CA THR A 40 20.52 44.68 -23.53
C THR A 40 19.64 45.71 -24.24
N GLU A 41 19.64 45.77 -25.57
CA GLU A 41 18.70 46.62 -26.31
C GLU A 41 17.47 45.79 -26.72
N ILE A 42 16.29 46.28 -26.35
CA ILE A 42 15.00 45.71 -26.74
C ILE A 42 14.47 46.54 -27.90
N PHE A 43 14.11 45.89 -29.00
CA PHE A 43 13.59 46.55 -30.20
C PHE A 43 12.31 45.89 -30.71
N LEU A 44 11.35 46.72 -31.12
CA LEU A 44 10.06 46.27 -31.66
C LEU A 44 9.97 46.60 -33.15
N LEU A 45 9.87 45.56 -33.98
CA LEU A 45 9.82 45.65 -35.44
C LEU A 45 8.39 45.45 -35.96
N ASP A 46 7.91 46.34 -36.83
CA ASP A 46 6.80 46.08 -37.75
C ASP A 46 7.37 45.23 -38.88
N TYR A 47 7.06 43.95 -38.82
CA TYR A 47 7.63 42.93 -39.69
C TYR A 47 7.00 42.97 -41.08
N ASP A 48 5.69 43.26 -41.17
CA ASP A 48 4.97 43.36 -42.45
C ASP A 48 5.43 44.55 -43.30
N ARG A 49 5.88 45.62 -42.64
CA ARG A 49 6.42 46.83 -43.27
C ARG A 49 7.96 46.89 -43.22
N ALA A 50 8.60 45.87 -42.62
CA ALA A 50 10.04 45.73 -42.43
C ALA A 50 10.73 46.97 -41.81
N ASN A 51 10.11 47.59 -40.80
CA ASN A 51 10.65 48.76 -40.12
C ASN A 51 10.69 48.60 -38.60
N LEU A 52 11.74 49.12 -37.99
CA LEU A 52 11.80 49.37 -36.55
C LEU A 52 10.69 50.38 -36.18
N ILE A 53 9.96 50.11 -35.10
CA ILE A 53 8.92 51.01 -34.56
C ILE A 53 9.52 51.84 -33.44
N ASP A 54 10.21 51.19 -32.51
CA ASP A 54 10.91 51.83 -31.40
C ASP A 54 12.00 50.89 -30.83
N SER A 55 12.97 51.47 -30.11
CA SER A 55 14.02 50.71 -29.41
C SER A 55 14.50 51.40 -28.13
N SER A 56 14.97 50.62 -27.15
CA SER A 56 15.34 51.15 -25.83
C SER A 56 16.58 52.05 -25.82
N ALA A 57 17.33 52.19 -26.93
CA ALA A 57 18.46 53.12 -27.04
C ALA A 57 18.11 54.63 -26.95
N GLY A 58 16.82 55.00 -26.91
CA GLY A 58 16.38 56.40 -26.99
C GLY A 58 16.27 57.18 -25.68
N ALA A 59 16.05 56.51 -24.53
CA ALA A 59 15.45 57.16 -23.35
C ALA A 59 16.24 56.94 -22.04
N PHE A 60 17.39 57.59 -21.90
CA PHE A 60 18.14 57.60 -20.63
C PHE A 60 17.60 58.68 -19.66
N ASP A 61 16.50 58.38 -18.94
CA ASP A 61 15.98 59.23 -17.86
C ASP A 61 16.28 58.59 -16.48
N PRO A 62 17.33 59.04 -15.75
CA PRO A 62 17.69 58.50 -14.44
C PRO A 62 16.71 58.88 -13.31
N SER A 63 15.59 59.54 -13.61
CA SER A 63 14.50 59.79 -12.66
C SER A 63 13.28 58.87 -12.85
N LEU A 64 13.29 58.03 -13.90
CA LEU A 64 12.22 57.08 -14.25
C LEU A 64 12.70 55.62 -14.21
N GLY A 65 13.52 55.27 -13.22
CA GLY A 65 13.84 53.86 -12.93
C GLY A 65 12.57 53.03 -12.74
N ALA A 66 12.58 51.78 -13.21
CA ALA A 66 11.40 50.94 -13.26
C ALA A 66 10.86 50.63 -11.85
N ALA A 67 9.79 51.32 -11.46
CA ALA A 67 8.85 51.01 -10.37
C ALA A 67 9.42 50.52 -9.01
N GLY A 68 10.69 50.78 -8.67
CA GLY A 68 11.30 50.37 -7.40
C GLY A 68 12.67 49.69 -7.49
N SER A 69 13.19 49.42 -8.70
CA SER A 69 14.58 48.96 -8.88
C SER A 69 15.58 49.96 -8.26
N THR A 70 16.68 49.43 -7.73
CA THR A 70 17.81 50.23 -7.20
C THR A 70 19.03 50.20 -8.13
N SER A 71 18.95 49.44 -9.22
CA SER A 71 19.83 49.45 -10.39
C SER A 71 19.51 50.66 -11.26
N ASN A 72 20.49 51.17 -12.04
CA ASN A 72 20.29 52.34 -12.92
C ASN A 72 20.40 51.98 -14.42
N PHE A 73 20.09 50.75 -14.82
CA PHE A 73 20.56 50.20 -16.11
C PHE A 73 19.53 49.39 -16.93
N ASP A 74 18.25 49.50 -16.59
CA ASP A 74 17.21 48.59 -17.08
C ASP A 74 16.61 49.11 -18.40
N ALA A 75 16.39 48.23 -19.38
CA ALA A 75 15.90 48.58 -20.71
C ALA A 75 14.36 48.62 -20.79
N TYR A 76 13.79 49.80 -21.08
CA TYR A 76 12.34 50.01 -21.17
C TYR A 76 11.89 50.45 -22.57
N LEU A 77 10.67 50.07 -22.97
CA LEU A 77 10.08 50.34 -24.28
C LEU A 77 8.56 50.60 -24.15
N ASP A 78 8.05 51.73 -24.65
CA ASP A 78 6.63 52.15 -24.50
C ASP A 78 6.04 52.59 -25.85
N VAL A 79 5.32 51.69 -26.52
CA VAL A 79 4.92 51.84 -27.93
C VAL A 79 3.42 51.68 -28.11
N THR A 80 2.79 52.65 -28.78
CA THR A 80 1.40 52.55 -29.24
C THR A 80 1.35 52.11 -30.70
N LEU A 81 0.93 50.87 -30.95
CA LEU A 81 0.70 50.35 -32.30
C LEU A 81 -0.63 50.88 -32.86
N SER A 82 -0.61 51.38 -34.09
CA SER A 82 -1.74 52.12 -34.69
C SER A 82 -2.38 51.45 -35.91
N GLU A 83 -1.76 50.38 -36.42
CA GLU A 83 -2.26 49.56 -37.52
C GLU A 83 -2.08 48.07 -37.17
N PRO A 84 -2.78 47.14 -37.84
CA PRO A 84 -2.48 45.71 -37.73
C PRO A 84 -1.17 45.37 -38.45
N GLY A 85 -0.48 44.36 -37.93
CA GLY A 85 0.62 43.66 -38.61
C GLY A 85 1.25 42.57 -37.74
N THR A 86 2.19 41.81 -38.29
CA THR A 86 3.13 41.01 -37.51
C THR A 86 4.14 41.94 -36.82
N TYR A 87 4.38 41.69 -35.53
CA TYR A 87 5.31 42.47 -34.71
C TYR A 87 6.33 41.53 -34.06
N VAL A 88 7.62 41.84 -34.22
CA VAL A 88 8.71 41.04 -33.64
C VAL A 88 9.43 41.84 -32.57
N LEU A 89 9.39 41.33 -31.35
CA LEU A 89 10.25 41.78 -30.26
C LEU A 89 11.59 41.06 -30.39
N GLY A 90 12.66 41.82 -30.60
CA GLY A 90 14.02 41.31 -30.60
C GLY A 90 14.80 41.82 -29.39
N VAL A 91 15.67 40.96 -28.88
CA VAL A 91 16.66 41.27 -27.85
C VAL A 91 18.03 41.23 -28.51
N GLY A 92 18.75 42.34 -28.49
CA GLY A 92 20.06 42.49 -29.10
C GLY A 92 21.15 42.74 -28.08
N GLU A 93 22.28 42.07 -28.27
CA GLU A 93 23.55 42.43 -27.66
C GLU A 93 24.27 43.38 -28.62
N PHE A 94 24.44 44.65 -28.22
CA PHE A 94 25.14 45.65 -29.03
C PHE A 94 26.49 46.02 -28.40
N ASP A 95 27.56 45.84 -29.18
CA ASP A 95 28.83 46.51 -28.89
C ASP A 95 28.63 48.02 -29.12
N SER A 96 28.96 48.83 -28.11
CA SER A 96 28.56 50.24 -27.96
C SER A 96 29.23 51.23 -28.94
N GLY A 97 29.68 50.75 -30.11
CA GLY A 97 30.58 51.50 -30.99
C GLY A 97 30.65 51.10 -32.47
N ALA A 98 29.61 50.56 -33.12
CA ALA A 98 29.58 50.45 -34.59
C ALA A 98 28.18 50.50 -35.21
N ALA A 99 27.99 51.35 -36.22
CA ALA A 99 26.74 51.45 -36.99
C ALA A 99 26.67 50.43 -38.15
N SER A 100 25.44 50.11 -38.58
CA SER A 100 25.07 49.50 -39.86
C SER A 100 25.34 48.01 -40.08
N ALA A 101 24.29 47.18 -39.92
CA ALA A 101 24.08 45.98 -40.73
C ALA A 101 22.58 45.80 -41.07
N THR A 102 22.21 45.97 -42.33
CA THR A 102 20.83 45.85 -42.83
C THR A 102 20.60 44.51 -43.52
N THR A 103 19.77 43.63 -42.96
CA THR A 103 18.80 42.73 -43.63
C THR A 103 18.27 41.65 -42.68
N PHE A 104 16.95 41.53 -42.55
CA PHE A 104 16.26 40.34 -42.01
C PHE A 104 15.14 39.94 -42.98
N GLU A 105 14.95 38.64 -43.21
CA GLU A 105 14.04 38.02 -44.19
C GLU A 105 13.20 36.94 -43.49
N PRO A 106 11.85 36.94 -43.58
CA PRO A 106 11.09 36.02 -42.73
C PRO A 106 9.90 35.28 -43.41
N VAL A 107 9.26 34.34 -42.70
CA VAL A 107 8.24 33.38 -43.21
C VAL A 107 6.96 33.41 -42.35
N ILE A 108 5.78 33.36 -43.00
CA ILE A 108 4.46 33.73 -42.44
C ILE A 108 3.45 32.55 -42.38
N GLY A 109 2.57 32.55 -41.37
CA GLY A 109 1.35 31.71 -41.26
C GLY A 109 0.03 32.53 -41.23
N GLU A 110 -1.12 31.87 -41.40
CA GLU A 110 -2.42 32.51 -41.73
C GLU A 110 -3.16 33.24 -40.55
N PRO A 111 -3.98 34.27 -40.80
CA PRO A 111 -4.41 35.25 -39.79
C PRO A 111 -5.85 35.11 -39.23
N VAL A 112 -6.08 35.73 -38.06
CA VAL A 112 -7.39 35.86 -37.38
C VAL A 112 -7.94 37.29 -37.43
N ARG A 113 -9.26 37.48 -37.20
CA ARG A 113 -10.03 38.64 -37.68
C ARG A 113 -10.26 39.79 -36.68
N LEU A 114 -10.25 41.00 -37.25
CA LEU A 114 -10.53 42.34 -36.70
C LEU A 114 -11.57 42.45 -35.56
N GLY A 115 -11.22 43.24 -34.54
CA GLY A 115 -12.17 43.87 -33.61
C GLY A 115 -11.81 43.80 -32.12
N GLY A 116 -10.78 43.04 -31.73
CA GLY A 116 -10.33 42.90 -30.34
C GLY A 116 -9.08 43.72 -30.01
N THR A 117 -8.94 44.09 -28.73
CA THR A 117 -7.66 44.43 -28.10
C THR A 117 -7.00 43.12 -27.64
N TYR A 118 -5.69 43.03 -27.73
CA TYR A 118 -4.89 41.88 -27.28
C TYR A 118 -3.68 42.41 -26.48
N VAL A 119 -3.21 41.64 -25.50
CA VAL A 119 -2.06 41.96 -24.63
C VAL A 119 -1.16 40.72 -24.57
N LEU A 120 0.13 40.92 -24.33
CA LEU A 120 1.15 39.88 -24.17
C LEU A 120 1.76 39.99 -22.76
N GLN A 121 2.16 38.88 -22.12
CA GLN A 121 2.80 38.93 -20.81
C GLN A 121 3.89 37.84 -20.62
N LEU A 122 4.99 38.24 -19.97
CA LEU A 122 6.09 37.38 -19.51
C LEU A 122 6.53 37.88 -18.10
N SER A 123 7.31 37.08 -17.35
CA SER A 123 7.27 36.97 -15.88
C SER A 123 7.87 38.12 -15.02
N LEU A 124 7.42 38.23 -13.74
CA LEU A 124 7.69 39.33 -12.78
C LEU A 124 7.45 38.96 -11.30
N GLU A 125 7.97 39.80 -10.40
CA GLU A 125 7.50 40.05 -9.02
C GLU A 125 7.93 41.47 -8.55
N SER A 126 7.33 42.19 -7.57
CA SER A 126 6.11 42.05 -6.74
C SER A 126 5.83 43.38 -6.00
N PRO A 127 4.76 43.57 -5.17
CA PRO A 127 3.46 42.90 -5.15
C PRO A 127 2.25 43.86 -5.28
N GLY A 128 1.13 43.31 -5.75
CA GLY A 128 -0.22 43.87 -5.50
C GLY A 128 -0.89 44.62 -6.66
N ILE A 129 -2.24 44.60 -6.62
CA ILE A 129 -3.22 45.33 -7.46
C ILE A 129 -3.27 44.94 -8.97
N PRO A 130 -4.35 45.21 -9.74
CA PRO A 130 -5.24 44.12 -10.15
C PRO A 130 -5.54 43.96 -11.67
N ASN A 131 -5.98 42.75 -12.06
CA ASN A 131 -6.76 42.35 -13.26
C ASN A 131 -6.11 42.16 -14.67
N THR A 132 -6.05 40.87 -15.06
CA THR A 132 -6.44 40.22 -16.36
C THR A 132 -5.62 40.38 -17.68
N SER A 133 -4.82 39.35 -18.03
CA SER A 133 -4.89 38.39 -19.19
C SER A 133 -5.02 38.94 -20.67
N PRO A 134 -4.45 38.34 -21.75
CA PRO A 134 -4.69 36.97 -22.30
C PRO A 134 -3.48 36.03 -22.50
N ASN A 135 -3.83 34.76 -22.72
CA ASN A 135 -3.02 33.58 -23.11
C ASN A 135 -2.10 33.76 -24.32
N GLU A 136 -0.99 33.00 -24.34
CA GLU A 136 -0.31 32.63 -25.59
C GLU A 136 0.58 31.37 -25.51
N ALA A 137 0.76 30.71 -26.66
CA ALA A 137 1.56 29.51 -26.83
C ALA A 137 2.91 29.81 -27.50
N ILE A 138 3.95 29.06 -27.11
CA ILE A 138 5.33 29.19 -27.60
C ILE A 138 5.74 27.91 -28.34
N ALA A 139 6.27 28.02 -29.57
CA ALA A 139 6.83 26.94 -30.39
C ALA A 139 7.79 27.50 -31.47
N PRO A 140 8.59 26.69 -32.23
CA PRO A 140 9.03 25.31 -32.02
C PRO A 140 10.58 25.15 -32.09
N GLY A 141 11.19 24.43 -31.16
CA GLY A 141 12.61 24.09 -31.24
C GLY A 141 13.09 23.37 -29.98
N VAL A 142 13.65 24.12 -29.05
CA VAL A 142 13.89 23.69 -27.67
C VAL A 142 13.37 24.81 -26.78
N PHE A 143 12.41 24.53 -25.90
CA PHE A 143 12.09 25.43 -24.80
C PHE A 143 12.99 25.07 -23.61
N ASN A 144 13.85 26.00 -23.24
CA ASN A 144 14.76 25.90 -22.09
C ASN A 144 14.81 27.27 -21.42
N PRO A 145 14.22 27.44 -20.22
CA PRO A 145 14.15 28.73 -19.54
C PRO A 145 15.46 29.12 -18.85
N ASN A 146 16.48 28.26 -18.84
CA ASN A 146 17.69 28.41 -18.04
C ASN A 146 18.59 29.54 -18.58
N PHE A 147 18.40 30.77 -18.10
CA PHE A 147 19.29 31.91 -18.34
C PHE A 147 20.19 32.25 -17.14
N GLY A 148 20.07 31.50 -16.05
CA GLY A 148 20.88 31.55 -14.84
C GLY A 148 20.31 30.59 -13.78
N ASP A 149 20.94 30.51 -12.62
CA ASP A 149 20.36 29.85 -11.45
C ASP A 149 18.97 30.48 -11.16
N SER A 150 17.94 29.65 -11.01
CA SER A 150 16.56 30.08 -10.67
C SER A 150 15.84 30.98 -11.71
N SER A 151 15.76 30.54 -12.96
CA SER A 151 14.94 31.21 -14.00
C SER A 151 13.46 30.81 -13.94
N ALA A 152 12.49 31.75 -13.96
CA ALA A 152 11.09 31.43 -13.64
C ALA A 152 10.01 31.99 -14.61
N ILE A 153 8.92 31.24 -14.80
CA ILE A 153 7.67 31.68 -15.43
C ILE A 153 6.53 31.60 -14.42
N PHE A 154 5.88 32.75 -14.15
CA PHE A 154 4.76 32.84 -13.23
C PHE A 154 3.47 33.29 -13.91
N SER A 155 2.35 32.66 -13.56
CA SER A 155 1.00 33.20 -13.71
C SER A 155 0.43 33.48 -12.31
N LEU A 156 0.23 34.76 -11.97
CA LEU A 156 -0.17 35.16 -10.62
C LEU A 156 -1.54 35.85 -10.63
N ASN A 157 -2.47 35.32 -9.85
CA ASN A 157 -3.78 35.91 -9.60
C ASN A 157 -3.88 36.44 -8.17
N ARG A 158 -4.26 37.70 -8.00
CA ARG A 158 -4.34 38.39 -6.70
C ARG A 158 -5.72 38.99 -6.40
N ASP A 159 -6.73 38.68 -7.21
CA ASP A 159 -8.10 39.21 -7.13
C ASP A 159 -9.15 38.13 -7.46
N GLN A 160 -10.43 38.51 -7.56
CA GLN A 160 -11.55 37.59 -7.85
C GLN A 160 -11.67 37.15 -9.33
N GLY A 161 -10.70 37.47 -10.19
CA GLY A 161 -10.65 36.97 -11.58
C GLY A 161 -10.14 35.53 -11.64
N ILE A 162 -10.11 34.90 -12.83
CA ILE A 162 -9.41 33.62 -13.02
C ILE A 162 -7.97 33.91 -13.47
N GLY A 163 -7.01 33.14 -12.98
CA GLY A 163 -5.60 33.22 -13.40
C GLY A 163 -5.41 32.86 -14.89
N GLY A 164 -4.33 33.34 -15.50
CA GLY A 164 -4.02 33.00 -16.90
C GLY A 164 -3.40 31.60 -17.00
N ASP A 165 -3.80 30.81 -17.98
CA ASP A 165 -3.14 29.53 -18.26
C ASP A 165 -1.71 29.77 -18.78
N VAL A 166 -0.78 28.87 -18.45
CA VAL A 166 0.54 28.81 -19.09
C VAL A 166 0.60 27.59 -19.99
N THR A 167 0.80 27.79 -21.29
CA THR A 167 0.87 26.71 -22.28
C THR A 167 2.18 26.75 -23.06
N ILE A 168 2.94 25.65 -23.06
CA ILE A 168 4.22 25.52 -23.76
C ILE A 168 4.15 24.33 -24.72
N GLU A 169 4.45 24.53 -26.01
CA GLU A 169 4.39 23.49 -27.05
C GLU A 169 5.72 23.41 -27.83
N ALA A 170 6.55 22.39 -27.57
CA ALA A 170 7.88 22.29 -28.21
C ALA A 170 8.16 20.91 -28.83
N ALA A 171 9.32 20.76 -29.47
CA ALA A 171 9.88 19.43 -29.74
C ALA A 171 10.44 18.86 -28.43
N THR A 172 11.34 19.62 -27.81
CA THR A 172 11.88 19.34 -26.48
C THR A 172 11.53 20.47 -25.51
N ILE A 173 11.03 20.10 -24.33
CA ILE A 173 10.90 20.98 -23.16
C ILE A 173 11.94 20.51 -22.14
N ALA A 174 12.78 21.41 -21.64
CA ALA A 174 13.75 21.11 -20.58
C ALA A 174 13.69 22.21 -19.51
N ILE A 175 13.30 21.86 -18.29
CA ILE A 175 13.26 22.76 -17.12
C ILE A 175 14.32 22.26 -16.15
N ALA A 176 15.38 23.03 -15.89
CA ALA A 176 16.49 22.53 -15.07
C ALA A 176 17.16 23.59 -14.20
N ASN A 177 18.06 23.17 -13.32
CA ASN A 177 18.91 24.04 -12.49
C ASN A 177 18.09 25.06 -11.67
N GLY A 178 16.99 24.60 -11.06
CA GLY A 178 16.09 25.46 -10.29
C GLY A 178 15.13 26.29 -11.14
N GLY A 179 14.94 25.95 -12.41
CA GLY A 179 13.92 26.57 -13.25
C GLY A 179 12.51 26.36 -12.68
N GLU A 180 11.74 27.44 -12.54
CA GLU A 180 10.37 27.40 -12.00
C GLU A 180 9.32 27.71 -13.07
N LEU A 181 8.20 26.99 -13.04
CA LEU A 181 6.99 27.29 -13.79
C LEU A 181 5.79 27.16 -12.85
N SER A 182 5.12 28.26 -12.54
CA SER A 182 4.19 28.31 -11.40
C SER A 182 2.94 29.14 -11.67
N ALA A 183 1.76 28.58 -11.38
CA ALA A 183 0.47 29.28 -11.49
C ALA A 183 -0.21 29.39 -10.11
N VAL A 184 -0.18 30.59 -9.52
CA VAL A 184 -0.59 30.84 -8.12
C VAL A 184 -1.79 31.79 -8.05
N THR A 185 -2.84 31.42 -7.32
CA THR A 185 -3.89 32.36 -6.87
C THR A 185 -3.77 32.70 -5.38
N PHE A 186 -3.97 33.97 -5.05
CA PHE A 186 -3.92 34.52 -3.69
C PHE A 186 -5.31 34.98 -3.17
N ALA A 187 -6.39 34.80 -3.94
CA ALA A 187 -7.70 35.39 -3.68
C ALA A 187 -8.86 34.43 -4.05
N ASP A 188 -10.10 34.96 -4.13
CA ASP A 188 -11.30 34.13 -4.29
C ASP A 188 -11.49 33.50 -5.69
N GLY A 189 -10.68 33.89 -6.68
CA GLY A 189 -10.79 33.37 -8.04
C GLY A 189 -9.74 32.30 -8.35
N ASP A 190 -10.11 31.36 -9.23
CA ASP A 190 -9.31 30.18 -9.54
C ASP A 190 -7.92 30.52 -10.10
N SER A 191 -6.94 29.64 -9.90
CA SER A 191 -5.64 29.74 -10.56
C SER A 191 -5.73 29.28 -12.02
N GLY A 192 -4.79 29.75 -12.84
CA GLY A 192 -4.64 29.27 -14.21
C GLY A 192 -4.00 27.88 -14.26
N ASN A 193 -4.25 27.14 -15.33
CA ASN A 193 -3.69 25.81 -15.54
C ASN A 193 -2.26 25.91 -16.08
N VAL A 194 -1.45 24.86 -15.88
CA VAL A 194 -0.12 24.73 -16.48
C VAL A 194 -0.14 23.55 -17.44
N GLN A 195 0.10 23.79 -18.73
CA GLN A 195 0.12 22.78 -19.77
C GLN A 195 1.45 22.75 -20.52
N LEU A 196 2.12 21.59 -20.48
CA LEU A 196 3.39 21.34 -21.16
C LEU A 196 3.21 20.21 -22.18
N SER A 197 3.40 20.52 -23.46
CA SER A 197 3.32 19.55 -24.55
C SER A 197 4.64 19.49 -25.32
N ALA A 198 5.28 18.32 -25.36
CA ALA A 198 6.50 18.09 -26.13
C ALA A 198 6.28 16.99 -27.17
N THR A 199 6.71 17.21 -28.41
CA THR A 199 6.54 16.23 -29.51
C THR A 199 7.66 15.18 -29.61
N ASP A 200 8.68 15.27 -28.75
CA ASP A 200 9.76 14.28 -28.60
C ASP A 200 10.01 13.96 -27.11
N ARG A 201 10.33 14.98 -26.31
CA ARG A 201 10.76 14.79 -24.92
C ARG A 201 10.46 15.97 -24.00
N LEU A 202 10.03 15.68 -22.78
CA LEU A 202 9.92 16.63 -21.67
C LEU A 202 10.85 16.19 -20.55
N GLN A 203 11.73 17.08 -20.10
CA GLN A 203 12.63 16.83 -18.95
C GLN A 203 12.47 17.92 -17.89
N ILE A 204 12.37 17.51 -16.64
CA ILE A 204 12.42 18.40 -15.46
C ILE A 204 13.52 17.83 -14.57
N ASN A 205 14.64 18.54 -14.41
CA ASN A 205 15.84 17.95 -13.78
C ASN A 205 16.68 18.93 -12.95
N ASP A 206 17.11 18.46 -11.78
CA ASP A 206 18.13 19.10 -10.93
C ASP A 206 17.84 20.50 -10.37
N GLY A 207 18.54 20.85 -9.29
CA GLY A 207 18.63 22.21 -8.75
C GLY A 207 17.33 22.76 -8.14
N ASN A 208 16.36 21.90 -7.83
CA ASN A 208 15.01 22.24 -7.34
C ASN A 208 14.12 22.85 -8.45
N ALA A 209 14.23 22.31 -9.67
CA ALA A 209 13.31 22.63 -10.76
C ALA A 209 11.86 22.32 -10.34
N LEU A 210 10.97 23.31 -10.46
CA LEU A 210 9.62 23.28 -9.91
C LEU A 210 8.60 23.56 -11.01
N VAL A 211 7.59 22.69 -11.16
CA VAL A 211 6.39 22.99 -11.93
C VAL A 211 5.21 22.93 -10.98
N SER A 212 4.52 24.05 -10.71
CA SER A 212 3.48 24.09 -9.69
C SER A 212 2.20 24.82 -10.09
N THR A 213 1.10 24.42 -9.47
CA THR A 213 -0.11 25.22 -9.34
C THR A 213 -0.41 25.40 -7.86
N GLN A 214 -0.89 26.58 -7.45
CA GLN A 214 -1.14 26.85 -6.04
C GLN A 214 -2.39 27.72 -5.83
N THR A 215 -3.09 27.51 -4.72
CA THR A 215 -4.14 28.43 -4.23
C THR A 215 -3.92 28.79 -2.78
N ARG A 216 -4.06 30.08 -2.44
CA ARG A 216 -4.04 30.62 -1.07
C ARG A 216 -5.34 31.32 -0.67
N GLY A 217 -6.35 31.27 -1.53
CA GLY A 217 -7.66 31.91 -1.33
C GLY A 217 -8.82 30.91 -1.47
N ALA A 218 -9.99 31.39 -1.87
CA ALA A 218 -11.18 30.54 -2.04
C ALA A 218 -11.31 29.92 -3.44
N GLY A 219 -10.53 30.35 -4.43
CA GLY A 219 -10.52 29.78 -5.78
C GLY A 219 -9.74 28.46 -5.87
N ARG A 220 -10.12 27.57 -6.78
CA ARG A 220 -9.44 26.29 -7.03
C ARG A 220 -7.99 26.53 -7.52
N ALA A 221 -7.05 25.68 -7.15
CA ALA A 221 -5.77 25.61 -7.87
C ALA A 221 -6.00 25.13 -9.32
N GLY A 222 -5.07 25.48 -10.21
CA GLY A 222 -5.14 25.11 -11.62
C GLY A 222 -4.68 23.68 -11.83
N ASP A 223 -5.13 23.05 -12.91
CA ASP A 223 -4.67 21.71 -13.27
C ASP A 223 -3.28 21.79 -13.94
N LEU A 224 -2.43 20.79 -13.67
CA LEU A 224 -1.06 20.68 -14.19
C LEU A 224 -1.01 19.49 -15.16
N THR A 225 -0.83 19.74 -16.45
CA THR A 225 -0.92 18.73 -17.52
C THR A 225 0.39 18.65 -18.31
N LEU A 226 1.05 17.50 -18.28
CA LEU A 226 2.25 17.19 -19.06
C LEU A 226 1.92 16.13 -20.12
N THR A 227 2.38 16.32 -21.36
CA THR A 227 2.21 15.34 -22.44
C THR A 227 3.44 15.29 -23.33
N ALA A 228 4.04 14.10 -23.51
CA ALA A 228 5.14 13.89 -24.45
C ALA A 228 5.30 12.40 -24.81
N PRO A 229 6.07 12.02 -25.84
CA PRO A 229 6.46 10.63 -26.02
C PRO A 229 7.31 10.09 -24.84
N ASN A 230 8.24 10.90 -24.34
CA ASN A 230 9.11 10.55 -23.22
C ASN A 230 9.10 11.67 -22.17
N ILE A 231 8.88 11.34 -20.90
CA ILE A 231 8.87 12.27 -19.77
C ILE A 231 9.87 11.81 -18.71
N ASP A 232 10.84 12.68 -18.39
CA ASP A 232 11.87 12.44 -17.37
C ASP A 232 11.75 13.48 -16.24
N ILE A 233 11.49 13.06 -15.00
CA ILE A 233 11.46 13.89 -13.78
C ILE A 233 12.58 13.43 -12.85
N LEU A 234 13.65 14.23 -12.70
CA LEU A 234 14.95 13.74 -12.23
C LEU A 234 15.63 14.60 -11.13
N GLY A 235 16.36 13.94 -10.24
CA GLY A 235 17.34 14.57 -9.33
C GLY A 235 16.72 15.22 -8.09
N THR A 236 16.34 16.49 -8.19
CA THR A 236 15.52 17.21 -7.17
C THR A 236 14.33 17.95 -7.81
N ALA A 237 13.72 17.34 -8.83
CA ALA A 237 12.65 17.92 -9.62
C ALA A 237 11.26 17.67 -8.99
N ARG A 238 10.43 18.71 -8.90
CA ARG A 238 9.17 18.66 -8.16
C ARG A 238 7.99 19.18 -9.00
N LEU A 239 6.90 18.41 -9.02
CA LEU A 239 5.61 18.80 -9.62
C LEU A 239 4.58 18.95 -8.51
N ASP A 240 3.91 20.10 -8.44
CA ASP A 240 3.07 20.47 -7.29
C ASP A 240 1.67 20.96 -7.68
N SER A 241 0.68 20.59 -6.86
CA SER A 241 -0.59 21.30 -6.73
C SER A 241 -0.84 21.54 -5.23
N THR A 242 -0.69 22.79 -4.76
CA THR A 242 -0.72 23.08 -3.31
C THR A 242 -1.82 24.07 -2.91
N THR A 243 -2.61 23.67 -1.94
CA THR A 243 -3.73 24.44 -1.38
C THR A 243 -3.42 24.92 0.03
N PHE A 244 -3.38 26.24 0.22
CA PHE A 244 -3.28 26.92 1.52
C PHE A 244 -4.59 27.59 1.96
N GLY A 245 -5.60 27.64 1.08
CA GLY A 245 -6.85 28.39 1.27
C GLY A 245 -8.08 27.50 1.45
N THR A 246 -9.25 27.98 1.00
CA THR A 246 -10.52 27.22 1.03
C THR A 246 -11.01 26.79 -0.36
N GLY A 247 -10.20 26.97 -1.39
CA GLY A 247 -10.46 26.42 -2.73
C GLY A 247 -9.71 25.11 -2.91
N ASN A 248 -10.31 24.16 -3.65
CA ASN A 248 -9.76 22.82 -3.83
C ASN A 248 -8.42 22.82 -4.59
N GLY A 249 -7.63 21.75 -4.43
CA GLY A 249 -6.48 21.44 -5.25
C GLY A 249 -6.84 21.29 -6.74
N GLY A 250 -5.82 21.42 -7.58
CA GLY A 250 -5.91 21.12 -9.01
C GLY A 250 -5.47 19.68 -9.29
N GLU A 251 -5.85 19.16 -10.45
CA GLU A 251 -5.45 17.83 -10.90
C GLU A 251 -4.01 17.86 -11.44
N ILE A 252 -3.20 16.85 -11.13
CA ILE A 252 -1.92 16.64 -11.80
C ILE A 252 -2.06 15.48 -12.79
N GLN A 253 -1.82 15.72 -14.08
CA GLN A 253 -1.94 14.73 -15.14
C GLN A 253 -0.64 14.66 -15.95
N VAL A 254 0.02 13.51 -15.93
CA VAL A 254 1.26 13.26 -16.68
C VAL A 254 1.02 12.10 -17.64
N THR A 255 1.08 12.38 -18.95
CA THR A 255 0.85 11.36 -19.99
C THR A 255 2.07 11.23 -20.90
N ALA A 256 2.82 10.14 -20.75
CA ALA A 256 3.84 9.73 -21.69
C ALA A 256 3.24 8.80 -22.77
N GLU A 257 3.65 8.89 -24.05
CA GLU A 257 3.26 7.87 -25.05
C GLU A 257 4.10 6.59 -24.92
N GLN A 258 5.32 6.71 -24.39
CA GLN A 258 6.29 5.62 -24.24
C GLN A 258 6.68 5.46 -22.77
N THR A 259 7.65 6.24 -22.28
CA THR A 259 8.22 6.08 -20.93
C THR A 259 8.01 7.32 -20.07
N LEU A 260 7.51 7.10 -18.86
CA LEU A 260 7.57 8.06 -17.75
C LEU A 260 8.61 7.56 -16.73
N THR A 261 9.66 8.35 -16.50
CA THR A 261 10.68 8.08 -15.48
C THR A 261 10.63 9.15 -14.40
N ILE A 262 10.52 8.73 -13.14
CA ILE A 262 10.61 9.59 -11.95
C ILE A 262 11.72 9.02 -11.07
N ASP A 263 12.86 9.71 -10.98
CA ASP A 263 14.08 9.14 -10.38
C ASP A 263 14.87 10.21 -9.61
N ALA A 264 15.03 10.04 -8.30
CA ALA A 264 15.80 10.98 -7.49
C ALA A 264 17.32 10.90 -7.74
N LEU A 265 17.81 9.90 -8.49
CA LEU A 265 19.22 9.71 -8.84
C LEU A 265 20.18 9.68 -7.63
N GLY A 266 19.68 9.27 -6.46
CA GLY A 266 20.41 9.25 -5.20
C GLY A 266 20.36 10.55 -4.38
N GLY A 267 19.46 11.48 -4.72
CA GLY A 267 19.07 12.62 -3.88
C GLY A 267 18.23 12.22 -2.65
N GLU A 268 17.79 13.21 -1.87
CA GLU A 268 16.86 12.96 -0.74
C GLU A 268 15.47 12.54 -1.28
N ARG A 269 14.88 11.46 -0.72
CA ARG A 269 13.57 10.88 -1.13
C ARG A 269 12.45 11.93 -1.22
N THR A 270 12.52 12.98 -0.40
CA THR A 270 11.53 14.06 -0.30
C THR A 270 11.69 15.18 -1.34
N ALA A 271 12.79 15.20 -2.10
CA ALA A 271 13.14 16.31 -3.01
C ALA A 271 12.72 16.09 -4.47
N THR A 272 12.53 14.84 -4.92
CA THR A 272 11.99 14.52 -6.26
C THR A 272 10.64 13.84 -6.11
N GLY A 273 9.65 14.33 -6.85
CA GLY A 273 8.31 13.77 -6.75
C GLY A 273 7.19 14.58 -7.39
N ILE A 274 5.98 14.09 -7.17
CA ILE A 274 4.72 14.71 -7.59
C ILE A 274 3.81 14.80 -6.37
N PHE A 275 3.33 15.99 -6.03
CA PHE A 275 2.65 16.24 -4.75
C PHE A 275 1.34 17.02 -4.94
N ASN A 276 0.26 16.54 -4.34
CA ASN A 276 -0.98 17.28 -4.14
C ASN A 276 -1.15 17.52 -2.65
N GLU A 277 -0.98 18.76 -2.20
CA GLU A 277 -0.87 19.07 -0.77
C GLU A 277 -1.90 20.10 -0.31
N VAL A 278 -2.78 19.70 0.61
CA VAL A 278 -3.66 20.61 1.34
C VAL A 278 -3.02 20.96 2.68
N LYS A 279 -2.61 22.22 2.86
CA LYS A 279 -1.83 22.70 4.00
C LYS A 279 -2.67 22.94 5.25
N GLU A 280 -1.98 23.07 6.38
CA GLU A 280 -2.56 23.41 7.67
C GLU A 280 -3.47 24.65 7.58
N GLN A 281 -4.64 24.59 8.21
CA GLN A 281 -5.70 25.62 8.21
C GLN A 281 -6.53 25.75 6.92
N ALA A 282 -6.21 25.02 5.85
CA ALA A 282 -7.06 24.95 4.67
C ALA A 282 -8.40 24.24 4.94
N ILE A 283 -9.46 24.62 4.21
CA ILE A 283 -10.76 23.93 4.22
C ILE A 283 -11.15 23.66 2.77
N ALA A 284 -10.63 22.57 2.21
CA ALA A 284 -10.58 22.29 0.79
C ALA A 284 -10.21 20.82 0.54
N ASN A 285 -10.67 20.27 -0.59
CA ASN A 285 -10.26 18.94 -1.02
C ASN A 285 -8.95 19.02 -1.83
N GLY A 286 -8.13 17.96 -1.78
CA GLY A 286 -7.02 17.75 -2.72
C GLY A 286 -7.54 17.48 -4.14
N GLY A 287 -6.66 17.63 -5.13
CA GLY A 287 -6.89 17.11 -6.48
C GLY A 287 -6.18 15.76 -6.66
N ASN A 288 -6.53 15.02 -7.73
CA ASN A 288 -5.91 13.72 -7.97
C ASN A 288 -4.56 13.86 -8.68
N ILE A 289 -3.72 12.83 -8.56
CA ILE A 289 -2.50 12.64 -9.36
C ILE A 289 -2.77 11.48 -10.31
N THR A 290 -2.63 11.69 -11.62
CA THR A 290 -2.85 10.67 -12.64
C THR A 290 -1.66 10.58 -13.59
N LEU A 291 -0.98 9.43 -13.58
CA LEU A 291 0.20 9.14 -14.40
C LEU A 291 -0.14 8.04 -15.40
N ARG A 292 0.13 8.28 -16.69
CA ARG A 292 -0.10 7.32 -17.78
C ARG A 292 1.12 7.18 -18.66
N ALA A 293 1.50 5.95 -18.99
CA ALA A 293 2.55 5.66 -19.97
C ALA A 293 2.37 4.28 -20.62
N ASP A 294 3.22 3.90 -21.58
CA ASP A 294 3.40 2.47 -21.87
C ASP A 294 4.21 1.82 -20.74
N GLN A 295 5.30 2.45 -20.32
CA GLN A 295 6.11 2.05 -19.17
C GLN A 295 6.26 3.19 -18.16
N ILE A 296 5.95 2.91 -16.89
CA ILE A 296 6.20 3.83 -15.76
C ILE A 296 7.31 3.24 -14.88
N ILE A 297 8.28 4.07 -14.52
CA ILE A 297 9.39 3.75 -13.62
C ILE A 297 9.47 4.83 -12.54
N VAL A 298 9.38 4.43 -11.27
CA VAL A 298 9.61 5.30 -10.10
C VAL A 298 10.77 4.74 -9.29
N ARG A 299 11.77 5.58 -8.98
CA ARG A 299 12.96 5.22 -8.20
C ARG A 299 13.29 6.27 -7.16
N SER A 300 13.35 5.85 -5.89
CA SER A 300 13.77 6.70 -4.75
C SER A 300 13.04 8.05 -4.67
N ALA A 301 11.80 8.12 -5.19
CA ALA A 301 11.03 9.35 -5.36
C ALA A 301 9.65 9.22 -4.67
N LYS A 302 9.03 10.37 -4.34
CA LYS A 302 7.75 10.43 -3.62
C LYS A 302 6.59 10.84 -4.55
N LEU A 303 5.45 10.16 -4.46
CA LEU A 303 4.18 10.54 -5.11
C LEU A 303 3.12 10.66 -4.02
N SER A 304 2.62 11.86 -3.76
CA SER A 304 2.01 12.19 -2.47
C SER A 304 0.69 12.96 -2.58
N GLY A 305 -0.30 12.54 -1.79
CA GLY A 305 -1.63 13.14 -1.70
C GLY A 305 -1.98 13.73 -0.33
N THR A 306 -1.03 14.37 0.36
CA THR A 306 -1.20 14.78 1.77
C THR A 306 -2.31 15.81 2.03
N MET A 307 -3.14 15.55 3.03
CA MET A 307 -4.04 16.52 3.66
C MET A 307 -3.66 16.85 5.11
N ARG A 308 -3.52 18.15 5.40
CA ARG A 308 -3.27 18.72 6.75
C ARG A 308 -4.35 19.73 7.17
N GLY A 309 -5.41 19.84 6.38
CA GLY A 309 -6.54 20.76 6.57
C GLY A 309 -7.86 20.01 6.84
N ILE A 310 -8.98 20.58 6.42
CA ILE A 310 -10.30 19.92 6.49
C ILE A 310 -10.81 19.70 5.06
N GLY A 311 -11.14 18.46 4.69
CA GLY A 311 -11.60 18.08 3.35
C GLY A 311 -11.31 16.61 3.04
N ASP A 312 -11.37 16.24 1.77
CA ASP A 312 -10.91 14.92 1.30
C ASP A 312 -9.60 15.05 0.51
N SER A 313 -8.66 14.13 0.71
CA SER A 313 -7.48 14.01 -0.16
C SER A 313 -7.86 13.42 -1.53
N GLY A 314 -7.00 13.61 -2.53
CA GLY A 314 -7.23 13.11 -3.90
C GLY A 314 -6.65 11.71 -4.11
N ASP A 315 -7.14 11.02 -5.14
CA ASP A 315 -6.62 9.70 -5.55
C ASP A 315 -5.24 9.82 -6.25
N LEU A 316 -4.42 8.77 -6.13
CA LEU A 316 -3.18 8.57 -6.89
C LEU A 316 -3.36 7.40 -7.87
N LEU A 317 -3.39 7.68 -9.16
CA LEU A 317 -3.63 6.70 -10.24
C LEU A 317 -2.40 6.56 -11.15
N LEU A 318 -1.85 5.35 -11.24
CA LEU A 318 -0.78 4.99 -12.17
C LEU A 318 -1.27 3.91 -13.15
N GLU A 319 -1.31 4.21 -14.45
CA GLU A 319 -1.70 3.26 -15.51
C GLU A 319 -0.58 3.08 -16.56
N ALA A 320 -0.05 1.87 -16.67
CA ALA A 320 0.99 1.50 -17.63
C ALA A 320 0.50 0.50 -18.69
N GLY A 321 0.85 0.71 -19.96
CA GLY A 321 0.51 -0.15 -21.09
C GLY A 321 1.23 -1.51 -21.10
N THR A 322 2.46 -1.59 -20.56
CA THR A 322 3.30 -2.80 -20.49
C THR A 322 3.80 -3.11 -19.09
N SER A 323 4.42 -2.14 -18.39
CA SER A 323 4.95 -2.37 -17.04
C SER A 323 4.98 -1.13 -16.16
N LEU A 324 4.63 -1.33 -14.88
CA LEU A 324 4.88 -0.39 -13.79
C LEU A 324 5.97 -0.96 -12.87
N ILE A 325 7.02 -0.18 -12.63
CA ILE A 325 8.15 -0.55 -11.77
C ILE A 325 8.30 0.52 -10.68
N LEU A 326 8.20 0.11 -9.43
CA LEU A 326 8.47 0.91 -8.24
C LEU A 326 9.64 0.27 -7.48
N GLU A 327 10.77 0.99 -7.35
CA GLU A 327 11.99 0.47 -6.71
C GLU A 327 12.82 1.56 -6.02
N GLY A 328 13.98 1.21 -5.45
CA GLY A 328 14.91 2.14 -4.78
C GLY A 328 14.35 2.86 -3.56
N GLY A 329 13.40 2.29 -2.81
CA GLY A 329 12.70 3.00 -1.73
C GLY A 329 11.84 4.14 -2.25
N SER A 330 11.05 3.90 -3.30
CA SER A 330 10.01 4.85 -3.72
C SER A 330 8.89 4.91 -2.67
N ASP A 331 8.21 6.05 -2.60
CA ASP A 331 7.22 6.39 -1.58
C ASP A 331 5.94 6.85 -2.28
N LEU A 332 4.84 6.14 -2.11
CA LEU A 332 3.54 6.46 -2.70
C LEU A 332 2.52 6.60 -1.57
N ASP A 333 2.14 7.83 -1.22
CA ASP A 333 1.27 8.12 -0.07
C ASP A 333 -0.02 8.85 -0.44
N VAL A 334 -1.08 8.60 0.35
CA VAL A 334 -2.25 9.48 0.46
C VAL A 334 -2.68 9.57 1.94
N GLU A 335 -2.23 10.64 2.60
CA GLU A 335 -2.31 10.83 4.07
C GLU A 335 -3.39 11.86 4.49
N VAL A 336 -4.04 11.65 5.65
CA VAL A 336 -4.84 12.66 6.37
C VAL A 336 -4.26 12.89 7.77
N ASN A 337 -3.41 13.91 7.89
CA ASN A 337 -2.45 14.07 8.97
C ASN A 337 -2.92 15.02 10.10
N GLY A 338 -2.62 14.67 11.36
CA GLY A 338 -2.79 15.52 12.54
C GLY A 338 -4.24 15.87 12.89
N GLN A 339 -4.51 17.15 13.13
CA GLN A 339 -5.89 17.61 13.43
C GLN A 339 -6.78 17.72 12.18
N ALA A 340 -6.40 17.08 11.07
CA ALA A 340 -7.19 17.04 9.85
C ALA A 340 -8.50 16.26 10.03
N VAL A 341 -9.50 16.59 9.20
CA VAL A 341 -10.80 15.91 9.21
C VAL A 341 -11.29 15.69 7.78
N GLY A 342 -11.51 14.42 7.45
CA GLY A 342 -12.10 13.93 6.20
C GLY A 342 -11.34 12.74 5.63
N ASN A 343 -11.53 12.41 4.34
CA ASN A 343 -11.21 11.07 3.84
C ASN A 343 -9.85 11.00 3.10
N GLY A 344 -9.16 9.86 3.30
CA GLY A 344 -8.03 9.39 2.49
C GLY A 344 -8.49 9.02 1.08
N GLY A 345 -7.76 9.48 0.07
CA GLY A 345 -7.89 9.06 -1.33
C GLY A 345 -7.23 7.70 -1.57
N ASN A 346 -7.53 7.10 -2.71
CA ASN A 346 -7.11 5.75 -3.05
C ASN A 346 -5.80 5.76 -3.87
N ILE A 347 -4.94 4.76 -3.66
CA ILE A 347 -3.81 4.48 -4.55
C ILE A 347 -4.22 3.36 -5.51
N ILE A 348 -4.17 3.63 -6.80
CA ILE A 348 -4.67 2.74 -7.85
C ILE A 348 -3.57 2.48 -8.86
N LEU A 349 -3.09 1.22 -8.94
CA LEU A 349 -2.01 0.80 -9.82
C LEU A 349 -2.53 -0.20 -10.86
N ARG A 350 -2.33 0.07 -12.16
CA ARG A 350 -2.80 -0.79 -13.26
C ARG A 350 -1.73 -1.00 -14.33
N ALA A 351 -1.38 -2.25 -14.63
CA ALA A 351 -0.48 -2.62 -15.74
C ALA A 351 -0.66 -4.09 -16.17
N PRO A 352 0.04 -4.58 -17.20
CA PRO A 352 0.26 -6.02 -17.38
C PRO A 352 1.20 -6.61 -16.32
N LEU A 353 2.39 -6.02 -16.17
CA LEU A 353 3.37 -6.35 -15.13
C LEU A 353 3.47 -5.22 -14.12
N ILE A 354 3.32 -5.54 -12.83
CA ILE A 354 3.60 -4.60 -11.73
C ILE A 354 4.70 -5.23 -10.86
N ARG A 355 5.82 -4.51 -10.67
CA ARG A 355 6.87 -4.88 -9.71
C ARG A 355 7.06 -3.78 -8.68
N ILE A 356 6.94 -4.16 -7.41
CA ILE A 356 7.17 -3.32 -6.22
C ILE A 356 8.36 -3.95 -5.50
N ALA A 357 9.47 -3.22 -5.39
CA ALA A 357 10.73 -3.80 -4.89
C ALA A 357 11.55 -2.83 -4.03
N GLU A 358 12.61 -3.35 -3.42
CA GLU A 358 13.69 -2.57 -2.78
C GLU A 358 13.17 -1.58 -1.71
N ALA A 359 12.35 -2.06 -0.77
CA ALA A 359 11.75 -1.25 0.30
C ALA A 359 10.91 -0.06 -0.21
N THR A 360 10.26 -0.22 -1.37
CA THR A 360 9.18 0.68 -1.81
C THR A 360 8.00 0.59 -0.84
N GLU A 361 7.40 1.74 -0.57
CA GLU A 361 6.38 2.01 0.43
C GLU A 361 5.14 2.55 -0.30
N ILE A 362 3.97 1.96 -0.04
CA ILE A 362 2.68 2.35 -0.65
C ILE A 362 1.64 2.43 0.46
N GLU A 363 1.16 3.63 0.77
CA GLU A 363 0.41 3.88 2.00
C GLU A 363 -0.82 4.76 1.81
N THR A 364 -1.91 4.43 2.49
CA THR A 364 -3.02 5.35 2.74
C THR A 364 -3.28 5.41 4.24
N GLU A 365 -3.31 6.60 4.83
CA GLU A 365 -3.17 6.78 6.28
C GLU A 365 -4.09 7.88 6.83
N VAL A 366 -4.56 7.73 8.08
CA VAL A 366 -5.36 8.73 8.82
C VAL A 366 -4.95 8.79 10.32
N ASP A 367 -4.11 9.75 10.68
CA ASP A 367 -3.88 10.29 12.06
C ASP A 367 -5.09 11.13 12.56
N GLY A 368 -5.88 11.72 11.65
CA GLY A 368 -7.04 12.57 11.98
C GLY A 368 -8.37 11.85 12.32
N GLU A 369 -9.49 12.54 12.11
CA GLU A 369 -10.83 11.90 12.07
C GLU A 369 -11.28 11.72 10.60
N GLY A 370 -11.44 10.49 10.11
CA GLY A 370 -11.63 10.23 8.67
C GLY A 370 -12.05 8.81 8.26
N THR A 371 -12.05 8.56 6.95
CA THR A 371 -12.05 7.21 6.36
C THR A 371 -10.71 7.04 5.65
N VAL A 372 -10.02 5.93 5.88
CA VAL A 372 -8.75 5.65 5.17
C VAL A 372 -9.04 5.25 3.72
N GLY A 373 -8.15 5.62 2.81
CA GLY A 373 -8.20 5.21 1.41
C GLY A 373 -8.02 3.71 1.19
N GLN A 374 -8.13 3.27 -0.07
CA GLN A 374 -7.81 1.90 -0.47
C GLN A 374 -6.58 1.86 -1.36
N VAL A 375 -5.83 0.76 -1.30
CA VAL A 375 -4.78 0.44 -2.27
C VAL A 375 -5.31 -0.65 -3.22
N GLU A 376 -5.59 -0.30 -4.47
CA GLU A 376 -6.05 -1.22 -5.52
C GLU A 376 -4.93 -1.48 -6.55
N ILE A 377 -4.44 -2.71 -6.62
CA ILE A 377 -3.37 -3.12 -7.54
C ILE A 377 -3.93 -4.19 -8.50
N THR A 378 -4.04 -3.83 -9.78
CA THR A 378 -4.53 -4.72 -10.83
C THR A 378 -3.44 -4.97 -11.87
N ALA A 379 -2.87 -6.18 -11.89
CA ALA A 379 -1.97 -6.63 -12.94
C ALA A 379 -2.69 -7.60 -13.89
N SER A 380 -2.58 -7.42 -15.21
CA SER A 380 -3.23 -8.31 -16.18
C SER A 380 -2.40 -9.54 -16.58
N ASP A 381 -1.14 -9.63 -16.13
CA ASP A 381 -0.25 -10.80 -16.26
C ASP A 381 0.31 -11.22 -14.88
N ARG A 382 1.07 -10.34 -14.22
CA ARG A 382 1.76 -10.68 -12.96
C ARG A 382 1.99 -9.48 -12.04
N LEU A 383 1.79 -9.71 -10.75
CA LEU A 383 2.15 -8.81 -9.65
C LEU A 383 3.31 -9.43 -8.85
N GLU A 384 4.40 -8.70 -8.72
CA GLU A 384 5.58 -9.05 -7.92
C GLU A 384 5.78 -8.01 -6.81
N ILE A 385 5.78 -8.44 -5.55
CA ILE A 385 6.06 -7.61 -4.37
C ILE A 385 7.27 -8.23 -3.68
N ASP A 386 8.42 -7.56 -3.76
CA ASP A 386 9.73 -8.11 -3.43
C ASP A 386 10.45 -7.22 -2.40
N GLY A 387 10.16 -7.47 -1.11
CA GLY A 387 10.58 -6.62 0.00
C GLY A 387 9.96 -5.21 -0.02
N GLY A 388 8.78 -5.05 -0.63
CA GLY A 388 7.97 -3.83 -0.58
C GLY A 388 6.94 -3.86 0.55
N GLN A 389 6.47 -2.68 0.95
CA GLN A 389 5.44 -2.47 1.97
C GLN A 389 4.19 -1.86 1.34
N ILE A 390 3.01 -2.39 1.70
CA ILE A 390 1.70 -1.87 1.30
C ILE A 390 0.85 -1.74 2.55
N GLN A 391 0.46 -0.52 2.91
CA GLN A 391 -0.17 -0.20 4.20
C GLN A 391 -1.49 0.59 4.02
N VAL A 392 -2.46 0.26 4.87
CA VAL A 392 -3.74 0.97 5.00
C VAL A 392 -4.03 1.14 6.49
N GLU A 393 -3.78 2.32 7.04
CA GLU A 393 -3.63 2.51 8.49
C GLU A 393 -4.52 3.61 9.07
N ILE A 394 -5.04 3.37 10.28
CA ILE A 394 -5.49 4.42 11.20
C ILE A 394 -4.36 4.56 12.24
N ASP A 395 -3.62 5.67 12.17
CA ASP A 395 -2.40 5.94 12.96
C ASP A 395 -2.71 6.25 14.44
N GLU A 396 -1.66 6.45 15.26
CA GLU A 396 -1.70 6.57 16.72
C GLU A 396 -2.74 7.60 17.21
N ARG A 397 -3.86 7.11 17.79
CA ARG A 397 -5.03 7.89 18.27
C ARG A 397 -5.98 8.42 17.18
N GLY A 398 -5.71 8.10 15.91
CA GLY A 398 -6.61 8.36 14.79
C GLY A 398 -7.97 7.72 14.97
N ARG A 399 -8.96 8.23 14.24
CA ARG A 399 -10.35 7.78 14.34
C ARG A 399 -11.00 7.61 12.99
N GLY A 400 -11.43 6.39 12.68
CA GLY A 400 -12.02 6.19 11.37
C GLY A 400 -12.59 4.82 11.06
N VAL A 401 -12.91 4.68 9.78
CA VAL A 401 -13.12 3.40 9.11
C VAL A 401 -11.91 3.20 8.24
N SER A 402 -11.19 2.09 8.42
CA SER A 402 -10.06 1.77 7.57
C SER A 402 -10.52 1.26 6.20
N GLY A 403 -9.64 1.38 5.21
CA GLY A 403 -9.91 0.95 3.86
C GLY A 403 -9.56 -0.51 3.61
N ALA A 404 -8.98 -0.77 2.44
CA ALA A 404 -8.68 -2.11 1.98
C ALA A 404 -7.45 -2.15 1.07
N VAL A 405 -6.72 -3.26 1.12
CA VAL A 405 -5.75 -3.64 0.09
C VAL A 405 -6.39 -4.66 -0.83
N VAL A 406 -6.42 -4.39 -2.13
CA VAL A 406 -7.04 -5.24 -3.15
C VAL A 406 -6.02 -5.57 -4.24
N LEU A 407 -5.60 -6.84 -4.30
CA LEU A 407 -4.59 -7.34 -5.24
C LEU A 407 -5.26 -8.29 -6.25
N ILE A 408 -5.21 -7.97 -7.53
CA ILE A 408 -5.85 -8.75 -8.61
C ILE A 408 -4.82 -8.99 -9.71
N ALA A 409 -4.39 -10.25 -9.88
CA ALA A 409 -3.49 -10.65 -10.97
C ALA A 409 -3.55 -12.16 -11.24
N PRO A 410 -3.34 -12.65 -12.48
CA PRO A 410 -3.22 -14.09 -12.73
C PRO A 410 -2.19 -14.77 -11.82
N VAL A 411 -1.05 -14.11 -11.57
CA VAL A 411 -0.07 -14.53 -10.55
C VAL A 411 0.26 -13.37 -9.61
N VAL A 412 0.15 -13.63 -8.31
CA VAL A 412 0.59 -12.74 -7.22
C VAL A 412 1.73 -13.43 -6.48
N SER A 413 2.90 -12.79 -6.46
CA SER A 413 4.11 -13.29 -5.81
C SER A 413 4.58 -12.27 -4.78
N ILE A 414 4.68 -12.67 -3.51
CA ILE A 414 5.00 -11.82 -2.36
C ILE A 414 6.21 -12.44 -1.65
N THR A 415 7.37 -11.78 -1.72
CA THR A 415 8.67 -12.36 -1.36
C THR A 415 9.56 -11.41 -0.54
N ASN A 416 10.58 -11.98 0.11
CA ASN A 416 11.72 -11.28 0.70
C ASN A 416 11.34 -10.17 1.70
N GLU A 417 10.67 -10.55 2.78
CA GLU A 417 10.28 -9.67 3.90
C GLU A 417 9.26 -8.59 3.49
N ALA A 418 8.51 -8.82 2.41
CA ALA A 418 7.40 -7.95 2.04
C ALA A 418 6.31 -7.93 3.12
N LEU A 419 5.72 -6.75 3.33
CA LEU A 419 4.66 -6.51 4.30
C LEU A 419 3.42 -5.98 3.57
N ILE A 420 2.27 -6.62 3.80
CA ILE A 420 0.98 -6.14 3.31
C ILE A 420 0.06 -6.05 4.52
N GLU A 421 -0.22 -4.82 4.94
CA GLU A 421 -0.80 -4.54 6.25
C GLU A 421 -2.00 -3.61 6.14
N ALA A 422 -3.02 -3.86 6.97
CA ALA A 422 -4.22 -3.04 7.01
C ALA A 422 -4.72 -2.93 8.47
N LYS A 423 -4.21 -1.93 9.19
CA LYS A 423 -4.03 -1.92 10.65
C LYS A 423 -4.85 -0.84 11.39
N LEU A 424 -5.11 -1.07 12.68
CA LEU A 424 -5.44 -0.02 13.64
C LEU A 424 -4.25 0.12 14.61
N ASP A 425 -3.61 1.28 14.67
CA ASP A 425 -2.41 1.47 15.50
C ASP A 425 -2.71 1.63 17.01
N ASP A 426 -1.66 1.80 17.80
CA ASP A 426 -1.70 2.07 19.24
C ASP A 426 -2.70 3.20 19.60
N ASP A 427 -3.56 2.94 20.58
CA ASP A 427 -4.66 3.83 21.03
C ASP A 427 -5.68 4.27 19.92
N ALA A 428 -5.60 3.81 18.67
CA ALA A 428 -6.52 4.18 17.57
C ALA A 428 -7.96 3.65 17.77
N ILE A 429 -8.97 4.30 17.17
CA ILE A 429 -10.38 3.90 17.33
C ILE A 429 -11.07 3.74 15.97
N GLY A 430 -11.48 2.52 15.62
CA GLY A 430 -12.10 2.27 14.32
C GLY A 430 -12.69 0.88 14.12
N THR A 431 -12.81 0.50 12.85
CA THR A 431 -13.21 -0.85 12.41
C THR A 431 -12.06 -1.49 11.65
N GLY A 432 -11.94 -2.82 11.75
CA GLY A 432 -10.95 -3.59 11.00
C GLY A 432 -11.07 -3.47 9.49
N SER A 433 -9.91 -3.46 8.84
CA SER A 433 -9.70 -3.29 7.40
C SER A 433 -9.99 -4.57 6.62
N THR A 434 -9.73 -4.59 5.31
CA THR A 434 -9.69 -5.86 4.56
C THR A 434 -8.48 -6.00 3.63
N ILE A 435 -7.96 -7.22 3.50
CA ILE A 435 -6.96 -7.58 2.48
C ILE A 435 -7.60 -8.63 1.59
N THR A 436 -7.75 -8.33 0.30
CA THR A 436 -8.33 -9.24 -0.70
C THR A 436 -7.34 -9.53 -1.81
N ILE A 437 -7.01 -10.80 -2.02
CA ILE A 437 -6.15 -11.28 -3.10
C ILE A 437 -6.95 -12.21 -4.02
N VAL A 438 -6.98 -11.93 -5.32
CA VAL A 438 -7.67 -12.74 -6.34
C VAL A 438 -6.69 -13.07 -7.47
N ALA A 439 -6.40 -14.36 -7.66
CA ALA A 439 -5.44 -14.82 -8.66
C ALA A 439 -5.78 -16.20 -9.24
N ASP A 440 -4.98 -16.70 -10.20
CA ASP A 440 -4.86 -18.14 -10.44
C ASP A 440 -3.85 -18.74 -9.46
N THR A 441 -2.71 -18.08 -9.24
CA THR A 441 -1.66 -18.55 -8.33
C THR A 441 -1.23 -17.45 -7.36
N VAL A 442 -1.21 -17.78 -6.06
CA VAL A 442 -0.68 -16.94 -4.98
C VAL A 442 0.49 -17.67 -4.34
N GLU A 443 1.66 -17.02 -4.33
CA GLU A 443 2.91 -17.49 -3.73
C GLU A 443 3.37 -16.45 -2.71
N ILE A 444 3.44 -16.83 -1.44
CA ILE A 444 3.90 -15.97 -0.34
C ILE A 444 5.07 -16.69 0.34
N GLN A 445 6.26 -16.08 0.32
CA GLN A 445 7.50 -16.66 0.84
C GLN A 445 8.22 -15.65 1.73
N ASN A 446 8.59 -16.03 2.96
CA ASN A 446 9.27 -15.17 3.95
C ASN A 446 8.66 -13.74 4.03
N SER A 447 7.33 -13.63 4.08
CA SER A 447 6.60 -12.36 3.97
C SER A 447 5.33 -12.36 4.83
N THR A 448 4.82 -11.18 5.18
CA THR A 448 3.72 -11.02 6.15
C THR A 448 2.50 -10.33 5.54
N LEU A 449 1.32 -10.89 5.80
CA LEU A 449 0.02 -10.27 5.55
C LEU A 449 -0.65 -10.06 6.92
N ALA A 450 -0.91 -8.81 7.31
CA ALA A 450 -1.39 -8.46 8.67
C ALA A 450 -2.64 -7.56 8.63
N LEU A 451 -3.60 -7.83 9.51
CA LEU A 451 -4.73 -6.94 9.80
C LEU A 451 -4.89 -6.75 11.31
N ASP A 452 -3.77 -6.56 12.00
CA ASP A 452 -3.73 -6.57 13.44
C ASP A 452 -4.32 -5.27 14.03
N ALA A 453 -4.92 -5.38 15.22
CA ALA A 453 -5.46 -4.24 15.97
C ALA A 453 -4.57 -4.01 17.21
N ASP A 454 -3.79 -2.94 17.20
CA ASP A 454 -2.63 -2.80 18.07
C ASP A 454 -2.94 -2.29 19.49
N ARG A 455 -1.92 -2.02 20.30
CA ARG A 455 -2.04 -2.01 21.75
C ARG A 455 -2.84 -0.77 22.19
N GLY A 456 -3.94 -1.03 22.90
CA GLY A 456 -4.83 0.04 23.37
C GLY A 456 -5.85 0.50 22.34
N SER A 457 -5.74 0.04 21.08
CA SER A 457 -6.75 0.29 20.04
C SER A 457 -8.15 -0.17 20.47
N ILE A 458 -9.18 0.45 19.89
CA ILE A 458 -10.59 0.10 20.12
C ILE A 458 -11.25 -0.15 18.76
N GLY A 459 -11.31 -1.43 18.39
CA GLY A 459 -11.84 -1.92 17.13
C GLY A 459 -11.63 -3.43 16.99
N ASN A 460 -12.43 -4.08 16.14
CA ASN A 460 -12.09 -5.45 15.73
C ASN A 460 -10.92 -5.40 14.74
N SER A 461 -10.09 -6.44 14.72
CA SER A 461 -9.14 -6.73 13.64
C SER A 461 -9.88 -6.99 12.31
N GLY A 462 -9.17 -6.81 11.20
CA GLY A 462 -9.74 -6.89 9.84
C GLY A 462 -9.86 -8.30 9.26
N ASP A 463 -10.57 -8.41 8.12
CA ASP A 463 -10.79 -9.68 7.42
C ASP A 463 -9.83 -9.87 6.23
N LEU A 464 -9.21 -11.06 6.13
CA LEU A 464 -8.34 -11.47 5.03
C LEU A 464 -9.06 -12.46 4.10
N ARG A 465 -9.02 -12.23 2.80
CA ARG A 465 -9.57 -13.11 1.77
C ARG A 465 -8.54 -13.42 0.68
N ILE A 466 -8.29 -14.70 0.43
CA ILE A 466 -7.51 -15.14 -0.74
C ILE A 466 -8.35 -16.13 -1.57
N GLU A 467 -8.58 -15.80 -2.84
CA GLU A 467 -9.20 -16.67 -3.83
C GLU A 467 -8.21 -17.02 -4.94
N ALA A 468 -7.92 -18.32 -5.11
CA ALA A 468 -6.99 -18.79 -6.14
C ALA A 468 -7.37 -20.14 -6.75
N ARG A 469 -6.59 -20.58 -7.75
CA ARG A 469 -6.48 -22.00 -8.12
C ARG A 469 -5.50 -22.70 -7.19
N THR A 470 -4.35 -22.10 -6.93
CA THR A 470 -3.33 -22.60 -5.98
C THR A 470 -2.84 -21.51 -5.03
N ILE A 471 -2.72 -21.82 -3.74
CA ILE A 471 -2.10 -20.95 -2.72
C ILE A 471 -0.91 -21.70 -2.12
N ALA A 472 0.25 -21.04 -2.02
CA ALA A 472 1.44 -21.53 -1.34
C ALA A 472 1.92 -20.50 -0.29
N LEU A 473 2.11 -20.97 0.94
CA LEU A 473 2.71 -20.25 2.06
C LEU A 473 3.97 -21.01 2.46
N GLU A 474 5.15 -20.45 2.20
CA GLU A 474 6.44 -21.14 2.32
C GLU A 474 7.47 -20.26 3.06
N ASP A 475 8.57 -20.87 3.53
CA ASP A 475 9.74 -20.18 4.09
C ASP A 475 9.45 -19.09 5.14
N GLY A 476 8.61 -19.37 6.15
CA GLY A 476 8.33 -18.42 7.24
C GLY A 476 7.22 -17.41 6.96
N ALA A 477 6.42 -17.60 5.90
CA ALA A 477 5.29 -16.73 5.60
C ALA A 477 4.29 -16.64 6.77
N ARG A 478 3.76 -15.44 7.03
CA ARG A 478 2.81 -15.16 8.12
C ARG A 478 1.53 -14.52 7.59
N ILE A 479 0.39 -15.03 8.02
CA ILE A 479 -0.92 -14.38 7.94
C ILE A 479 -1.38 -14.09 9.37
N SER A 480 -1.74 -12.84 9.68
CA SER A 480 -2.21 -12.39 11.01
C SER A 480 -3.50 -11.59 10.90
N THR A 481 -4.52 -11.97 11.66
CA THR A 481 -5.76 -11.20 11.88
C THR A 481 -6.05 -11.14 13.38
N SER A 482 -5.08 -10.60 14.13
CA SER A 482 -4.96 -10.69 15.58
C SER A 482 -5.28 -9.36 16.29
N THR A 483 -5.44 -9.39 17.61
CA THR A 483 -5.78 -8.19 18.41
C THR A 483 -4.94 -8.10 19.68
N ASN A 484 -4.23 -6.98 19.82
CA ASN A 484 -3.54 -6.50 21.03
C ASN A 484 -4.41 -5.49 21.82
N GLY A 485 -5.49 -4.98 21.22
CA GLY A 485 -6.36 -3.94 21.76
C GLY A 485 -7.67 -4.44 22.39
N THR A 486 -8.74 -3.67 22.18
CA THR A 486 -10.11 -3.97 22.63
C THR A 486 -11.05 -4.15 21.43
N GLY A 487 -11.31 -5.42 21.10
CA GLY A 487 -12.17 -5.87 20.01
C GLY A 487 -11.76 -7.28 19.58
N ASN A 488 -12.58 -7.93 18.75
CA ASN A 488 -12.34 -9.31 18.34
C ASN A 488 -11.21 -9.41 17.30
N ALA A 489 -10.54 -10.56 17.28
CA ALA A 489 -9.68 -10.95 16.17
C ALA A 489 -10.52 -11.22 14.90
N GLY A 490 -9.91 -11.01 13.72
CA GLY A 490 -10.60 -11.01 12.43
C GLY A 490 -10.86 -12.39 11.81
N VAL A 491 -11.35 -12.41 10.57
CA VAL A 491 -11.59 -13.63 9.79
C VAL A 491 -10.55 -13.80 8.68
N THR A 492 -9.83 -14.91 8.69
CA THR A 492 -9.01 -15.37 7.56
C THR A 492 -9.80 -16.38 6.71
N ASN A 493 -9.99 -16.11 5.41
CA ASN A 493 -10.71 -16.96 4.48
C ASN A 493 -9.84 -17.32 3.25
N LEU A 494 -9.37 -18.56 3.20
CA LEU A 494 -8.56 -19.07 2.10
C LEU A 494 -9.36 -20.05 1.23
N ARG A 495 -9.48 -19.75 -0.07
CA ARG A 495 -10.22 -20.57 -1.03
C ARG A 495 -9.36 -20.89 -2.25
N ALA A 496 -8.98 -22.15 -2.40
CA ALA A 496 -8.32 -22.66 -3.59
C ALA A 496 -9.23 -23.63 -4.36
N SER A 497 -9.18 -23.60 -5.70
CA SER A 497 -9.91 -24.56 -6.52
C SER A 497 -9.13 -25.86 -6.83
N GLU A 498 -7.82 -25.92 -6.54
CA GLU A 498 -6.99 -27.13 -6.66
C GLU A 498 -6.29 -27.52 -5.35
N SER A 499 -5.46 -26.63 -4.77
CA SER A 499 -4.67 -26.96 -3.57
C SER A 499 -4.21 -25.75 -2.75
N ILE A 500 -4.03 -25.96 -1.45
CA ILE A 500 -3.32 -25.06 -0.53
C ILE A 500 -2.18 -25.84 0.10
N ARG A 501 -0.97 -25.27 0.11
CA ARG A 501 0.21 -25.79 0.82
C ARG A 501 0.69 -24.75 1.83
N ILE A 502 1.02 -25.22 3.02
CA ILE A 502 1.64 -24.41 4.08
C ILE A 502 2.88 -25.17 4.58
N GLU A 503 4.06 -24.58 4.39
CA GLU A 503 5.35 -25.17 4.73
C GLU A 503 6.13 -24.14 5.56
N ALA A 504 6.58 -24.53 6.76
CA ALA A 504 7.32 -23.65 7.69
C ALA A 504 6.65 -22.27 7.94
N SER A 505 5.32 -22.18 7.83
CA SER A 505 4.56 -20.93 7.77
C SER A 505 3.37 -20.91 8.74
N THR A 506 2.86 -19.73 9.08
CA THR A 506 1.86 -19.52 10.15
C THR A 506 0.63 -18.76 9.66
N ILE A 507 -0.56 -19.25 10.03
CA ILE A 507 -1.83 -18.49 9.95
C ILE A 507 -2.35 -18.29 11.38
N ALA A 508 -2.50 -17.03 11.81
CA ALA A 508 -2.90 -16.67 13.17
C ALA A 508 -4.12 -15.72 13.19
N GLY A 509 -5.13 -16.05 13.99
CA GLY A 509 -6.22 -15.15 14.37
C GLY A 509 -6.29 -15.03 15.89
N ALA A 510 -5.30 -14.39 16.50
CA ALA A 510 -5.05 -14.47 17.94
C ALA A 510 -5.59 -13.27 18.74
N VAL A 511 -5.86 -13.48 20.03
CA VAL A 511 -6.12 -12.41 21.01
C VAL A 511 -4.95 -12.40 21.98
N GLU A 512 -4.09 -11.41 21.85
CA GLU A 512 -2.76 -11.39 22.46
C GLU A 512 -2.80 -11.10 23.97
N THR A 513 -1.65 -11.31 24.63
CA THR A 513 -1.52 -11.13 26.09
C THR A 513 -1.90 -9.70 26.53
N ARG A 514 -3.01 -9.61 27.28
CA ARG A 514 -3.71 -8.40 27.81
C ARG A 514 -4.76 -7.75 26.88
N ALA A 515 -4.98 -8.26 25.67
CA ALA A 515 -6.07 -7.82 24.81
C ALA A 515 -7.44 -8.24 25.38
N ILE A 516 -8.52 -7.62 24.89
CA ILE A 516 -9.91 -7.94 25.25
C ILE A 516 -10.72 -8.17 23.98
N GLY A 517 -11.01 -9.42 23.66
CA GLY A 517 -11.66 -9.82 22.42
C GLY A 517 -11.85 -11.33 22.32
N ASN A 518 -12.77 -11.78 21.47
CA ASN A 518 -12.85 -13.21 21.12
C ASN A 518 -11.83 -13.54 20.02
N GLY A 519 -11.31 -14.77 20.04
CA GLY A 519 -10.38 -15.29 19.04
C GLY A 519 -10.98 -15.31 17.63
N GLY A 520 -10.09 -15.24 16.64
CA GLY A 520 -10.48 -15.05 15.24
C GLY A 520 -11.08 -16.31 14.62
N MET A 521 -11.46 -16.21 13.34
CA MET A 521 -11.93 -17.36 12.57
C MET A 521 -10.99 -17.65 11.40
N VAL A 522 -10.52 -18.89 11.28
CA VAL A 522 -9.83 -19.36 10.07
C VAL A 522 -10.74 -20.30 9.30
N GLN A 523 -11.14 -19.92 8.10
CA GLN A 523 -11.91 -20.73 7.18
C GLN A 523 -11.06 -21.12 5.96
N ILE A 524 -10.96 -22.41 5.66
CA ILE A 524 -10.22 -22.90 4.49
C ILE A 524 -11.11 -23.82 3.63
N THR A 525 -11.12 -23.59 2.33
CA THR A 525 -11.83 -24.43 1.35
C THR A 525 -10.91 -24.79 0.18
N THR A 526 -10.61 -26.08 0.00
CA THR A 526 -9.72 -26.59 -1.07
C THR A 526 -9.87 -28.10 -1.28
N PRO A 527 -9.76 -28.64 -2.51
CA PRO A 527 -9.70 -30.09 -2.72
C PRO A 527 -8.53 -30.77 -1.99
N ARG A 528 -7.42 -30.05 -1.74
CA ARG A 528 -6.27 -30.57 -1.01
C ARG A 528 -5.64 -29.51 -0.11
N LEU A 529 -5.40 -29.86 1.14
CA LEU A 529 -4.69 -29.05 2.12
C LEU A 529 -3.51 -29.84 2.68
N ASP A 530 -2.29 -29.40 2.37
CA ASP A 530 -1.05 -30.01 2.88
C ASP A 530 -0.37 -29.03 3.85
N LEU A 531 -0.01 -29.53 5.05
CA LEU A 531 0.83 -28.82 6.01
C LEU A 531 2.06 -29.67 6.38
N SER A 532 3.24 -29.05 6.34
CA SER A 532 4.56 -29.67 6.60
C SER A 532 5.51 -28.72 7.36
N ALA A 533 6.72 -29.20 7.67
CA ALA A 533 7.81 -28.45 8.30
C ALA A 533 7.40 -27.52 9.47
N GLY A 534 6.65 -28.02 10.45
CA GLY A 534 6.26 -27.26 11.64
C GLY A 534 5.26 -26.13 11.41
N SER A 535 4.63 -26.05 10.23
CA SER A 535 3.61 -25.02 9.92
C SER A 535 2.40 -25.06 10.85
N THR A 536 1.76 -23.90 11.05
CA THR A 536 0.65 -23.76 12.00
C THR A 536 -0.57 -23.04 11.41
N ILE A 537 -1.76 -23.51 11.79
CA ILE A 537 -3.03 -22.76 11.69
C ILE A 537 -3.56 -22.60 13.11
N GLN A 538 -3.68 -21.37 13.61
CA GLN A 538 -4.06 -21.13 15.00
C GLN A 538 -5.02 -19.95 15.23
N THR A 539 -5.90 -20.09 16.22
CA THR A 539 -6.82 -19.03 16.67
C THR A 539 -6.80 -18.94 18.19
N GLN A 540 -5.61 -18.68 18.73
CA GLN A 540 -5.30 -18.73 20.15
C GLN A 540 -5.76 -17.48 20.91
N THR A 541 -6.36 -17.66 22.08
CA THR A 541 -6.73 -16.55 22.98
C THR A 541 -5.86 -16.58 24.23
N GLU A 542 -4.94 -15.63 24.35
CA GLU A 542 -4.14 -15.36 25.55
C GLU A 542 -4.74 -14.28 26.46
N GLY A 543 -5.44 -13.32 25.85
CA GLY A 543 -6.14 -12.24 26.54
C GLY A 543 -7.49 -12.65 27.13
N VAL A 544 -8.42 -11.69 27.14
CA VAL A 544 -9.75 -11.81 27.76
C VAL A 544 -10.83 -11.99 26.68
N GLY A 545 -11.30 -13.21 26.50
CA GLY A 545 -12.47 -13.54 25.67
C GLY A 545 -12.51 -15.02 25.27
N LEU A 546 -13.46 -15.41 24.40
CA LEU A 546 -13.58 -16.81 23.98
C LEU A 546 -12.43 -17.22 23.04
N GLY A 547 -12.11 -18.52 23.01
CA GLY A 547 -11.23 -19.09 21.99
C GLY A 547 -11.79 -18.97 20.57
N GLY A 548 -10.93 -18.88 19.56
CA GLY A 548 -11.34 -18.72 18.17
C GLY A 548 -11.89 -19.99 17.52
N THR A 549 -12.13 -19.96 16.20
CA THR A 549 -12.73 -21.09 15.48
C THR A 549 -12.03 -21.40 14.16
N ILE A 550 -11.72 -22.67 13.92
CA ILE A 550 -11.12 -23.15 12.68
C ILE A 550 -12.13 -24.04 11.94
N VAL A 551 -12.43 -23.72 10.68
CA VAL A 551 -13.39 -24.45 9.84
C VAL A 551 -12.76 -24.83 8.50
N LEU A 552 -12.54 -26.13 8.28
CA LEU A 552 -11.92 -26.65 7.07
C LEU A 552 -12.94 -27.47 6.27
N SER A 553 -13.16 -27.11 5.00
CA SER A 553 -14.06 -27.80 4.06
C SER A 553 -13.28 -28.27 2.84
N ILE A 554 -12.86 -29.54 2.86
CA ILE A 554 -11.75 -30.02 2.03
C ILE A 554 -11.99 -31.37 1.36
N GLY A 555 -11.13 -31.72 0.40
CA GLY A 555 -11.00 -33.09 -0.10
C GLY A 555 -10.16 -33.93 0.86
N ASP A 556 -8.84 -33.84 0.71
CA ASP A 556 -7.84 -34.51 1.56
C ASP A 556 -7.08 -33.51 2.46
N LEU A 557 -6.71 -33.94 3.68
CA LEU A 557 -5.81 -33.26 4.61
C LEU A 557 -4.56 -34.10 4.85
N SER A 558 -3.39 -33.49 4.75
CA SER A 558 -2.12 -34.05 5.19
C SER A 558 -1.48 -33.13 6.24
N LEU A 559 -1.21 -33.66 7.44
CA LEU A 559 -0.41 -33.03 8.49
C LEU A 559 0.86 -33.86 8.69
N THR A 560 2.03 -33.26 8.51
CA THR A 560 3.34 -33.93 8.55
C THR A 560 4.40 -33.07 9.24
N GLU A 561 5.52 -33.68 9.64
CA GLU A 561 6.74 -32.97 10.06
C GLU A 561 6.50 -31.90 11.13
N GLY A 562 5.69 -32.22 12.13
CA GLY A 562 5.38 -31.35 13.26
C GLY A 562 4.32 -30.27 13.01
N ALA A 563 3.65 -30.25 11.86
CA ALA A 563 2.61 -29.27 11.54
C ALA A 563 1.33 -29.38 12.38
N GLN A 564 0.72 -28.25 12.76
CA GLN A 564 -0.38 -28.18 13.74
C GLN A 564 -1.59 -27.34 13.32
N ILE A 565 -2.76 -27.72 13.83
CA ILE A 565 -4.02 -26.95 13.74
C ILE A 565 -4.55 -26.75 15.17
N SER A 566 -4.65 -25.52 15.68
CA SER A 566 -4.88 -25.24 17.10
C SER A 566 -5.90 -24.13 17.38
N ALA A 567 -7.02 -24.46 18.03
CA ALA A 567 -8.01 -23.50 18.52
C ALA A 567 -8.01 -23.45 20.06
N SER A 568 -6.86 -23.12 20.65
CA SER A 568 -6.60 -23.24 22.11
C SER A 568 -6.82 -21.94 22.90
N THR A 569 -6.96 -22.04 24.23
CA THR A 569 -7.08 -20.89 25.15
C THR A 569 -6.06 -20.95 26.29
N LEU A 570 -5.35 -19.84 26.52
CA LEU A 570 -4.53 -19.61 27.72
C LEU A 570 -5.27 -18.77 28.78
N GLY A 571 -6.40 -18.16 28.43
CA GLY A 571 -7.21 -17.33 29.32
C GLY A 571 -8.13 -18.11 30.27
N GLU A 572 -8.98 -17.37 31.00
CA GLU A 572 -9.98 -17.93 31.94
C GLU A 572 -11.29 -18.37 31.26
N PHE A 573 -11.42 -18.18 29.95
CA PHE A 573 -12.64 -18.37 29.17
C PHE A 573 -12.57 -19.63 28.30
N PRO A 574 -13.72 -20.22 27.92
CA PRO A 574 -13.77 -21.43 27.10
C PRO A 574 -12.95 -21.37 25.81
N GLY A 575 -12.31 -22.50 25.50
CA GLY A 575 -11.47 -22.73 24.35
C GLY A 575 -12.20 -22.71 23.02
N GLY A 576 -11.41 -22.71 21.96
CA GLY A 576 -11.91 -22.60 20.60
C GLY A 576 -12.49 -23.90 20.06
N ASN A 577 -12.90 -23.88 18.80
CA ASN A 577 -13.46 -25.07 18.15
C ASN A 577 -12.76 -25.33 16.81
N VAL A 578 -12.48 -26.59 16.50
CA VAL A 578 -12.04 -27.01 15.16
C VAL A 578 -13.07 -27.92 14.55
N THR A 579 -13.53 -27.58 13.35
CA THR A 579 -14.42 -28.42 12.54
C THR A 579 -13.75 -28.74 11.21
N ILE A 580 -13.51 -30.02 10.93
CA ILE A 580 -12.93 -30.48 9.65
C ILE A 580 -13.93 -31.38 8.94
N GLN A 581 -14.39 -30.93 7.78
CA GLN A 581 -15.26 -31.66 6.87
C GLN A 581 -14.43 -32.06 5.64
N ALA A 582 -13.86 -33.27 5.68
CA ALA A 582 -13.12 -33.86 4.57
C ALA A 582 -14.02 -34.80 3.75
N THR A 583 -13.94 -34.71 2.41
CA THR A 583 -14.61 -35.68 1.51
C THR A 583 -13.72 -36.88 1.17
N GLY A 584 -12.43 -36.82 1.51
CA GLY A 584 -11.43 -37.86 1.33
C GLY A 584 -10.84 -38.32 2.67
N THR A 585 -9.52 -38.27 2.76
CA THR A 585 -8.73 -38.76 3.91
C THR A 585 -8.24 -37.60 4.77
N ILE A 586 -8.27 -37.77 6.09
CA ILE A 586 -7.45 -37.00 7.02
C ILE A 586 -6.28 -37.88 7.43
N ALA A 587 -5.06 -37.48 7.07
CA ALA A 587 -3.82 -38.18 7.40
C ALA A 587 -2.93 -37.29 8.29
N ILE A 588 -2.48 -37.84 9.42
CA ILE A 588 -1.59 -37.16 10.37
C ILE A 588 -0.40 -38.08 10.65
N ASP A 589 0.81 -37.61 10.33
CA ASP A 589 2.08 -38.26 10.64
C ASP A 589 2.82 -37.46 11.70
N GLY A 590 2.80 -37.95 12.94
CA GLY A 590 3.30 -37.24 14.12
C GLY A 590 4.80 -37.27 14.31
N PHE A 591 5.57 -37.56 13.27
CA PHE A 591 7.03 -37.46 13.33
C PHE A 591 7.44 -36.05 13.76
N ALA A 592 7.91 -35.95 15.00
CA ALA A 592 8.40 -34.69 15.55
C ALA A 592 9.77 -34.37 14.97
N LEU A 593 9.93 -33.13 14.48
CA LEU A 593 11.24 -32.59 14.11
C LEU A 593 12.18 -32.75 15.32
N GLN A 594 13.36 -33.32 15.12
CA GLN A 594 14.28 -33.52 16.24
C GLN A 594 14.79 -32.17 16.74
N ALA A 595 14.99 -32.02 18.05
CA ALA A 595 15.48 -30.78 18.64
C ALA A 595 16.89 -30.34 18.15
N ASP A 596 17.59 -31.19 17.40
CA ASP A 596 18.88 -30.91 16.73
C ASP A 596 18.70 -30.30 15.31
N GLU A 597 17.47 -30.31 14.78
CA GLU A 597 17.06 -29.67 13.50
C GLU A 597 16.27 -28.36 13.74
N LEU A 598 15.95 -28.02 14.99
CA LEU A 598 15.28 -26.77 15.39
C LEU A 598 16.30 -25.76 15.93
N ILE A 599 16.25 -24.52 15.44
CA ILE A 599 17.31 -23.51 15.66
C ILE A 599 17.37 -22.95 17.10
N ASP A 600 16.31 -23.10 17.92
CA ASP A 600 16.21 -22.46 19.24
C ASP A 600 15.68 -23.38 20.37
N GLY A 601 16.20 -24.60 20.48
CA GLY A 601 16.05 -25.43 21.70
C GLY A 601 14.62 -25.86 22.06
N ALA A 602 13.66 -25.67 21.16
CA ALA A 602 12.29 -26.13 21.33
C ALA A 602 12.22 -27.66 21.40
N GLU A 603 11.34 -28.19 22.25
CA GLU A 603 11.00 -29.62 22.16
C GLU A 603 10.28 -29.88 20.83
N GLY A 604 10.65 -30.96 20.14
CA GLY A 604 10.13 -31.30 18.83
C GLY A 604 8.60 -31.38 18.83
N THR A 605 7.95 -30.53 18.03
CA THR A 605 6.48 -30.54 17.90
C THR A 605 6.04 -31.76 17.12
N THR A 606 5.09 -32.53 17.66
CA THR A 606 4.36 -33.56 16.91
C THR A 606 3.25 -32.92 16.09
N SER A 607 2.92 -33.52 14.94
CA SER A 607 1.77 -33.09 14.14
C SER A 607 0.46 -33.38 14.86
N ALA A 608 -0.39 -32.36 14.97
CA ALA A 608 -1.54 -32.41 15.87
C ALA A 608 -2.73 -31.54 15.44
N ILE A 609 -3.92 -31.94 15.88
CA ILE A 609 -5.13 -31.10 15.89
C ILE A 609 -5.54 -30.88 17.34
N LEU A 610 -5.59 -29.62 17.77
CA LEU A 610 -5.69 -29.20 19.16
C LEU A 610 -6.85 -28.23 19.36
N ALA A 611 -7.57 -28.36 20.47
CA ALA A 611 -8.43 -27.31 21.02
C ALA A 611 -8.33 -27.32 22.55
N ASP A 612 -7.10 -27.20 23.04
CA ASP A 612 -6.75 -27.40 24.43
C ASP A 612 -7.02 -26.15 25.29
N ALA A 613 -7.12 -26.36 26.60
CA ALA A 613 -7.06 -25.29 27.60
C ALA A 613 -5.90 -25.50 28.58
N PRO A 614 -4.67 -25.09 28.20
CA PRO A 614 -3.56 -24.93 29.14
C PRO A 614 -3.82 -23.85 30.22
N GLY A 615 -4.79 -22.95 29.99
CA GLY A 615 -5.23 -21.95 30.97
C GLY A 615 -6.21 -22.47 32.02
N THR A 616 -6.91 -21.55 32.69
CA THR A 616 -7.98 -21.88 33.65
C THR A 616 -9.36 -22.04 33.01
N GLY A 617 -9.54 -21.64 31.75
CA GLY A 617 -10.75 -21.83 30.96
C GLY A 617 -11.05 -23.30 30.62
N ASP A 618 -12.27 -23.56 30.18
CA ASP A 618 -12.70 -24.89 29.70
C ASP A 618 -12.03 -25.21 28.35
N ALA A 619 -11.69 -26.47 28.10
CA ALA A 619 -11.17 -26.90 26.80
C ALA A 619 -12.26 -26.93 25.71
N GLY A 620 -11.79 -26.83 24.46
CA GLY A 620 -12.61 -26.65 23.27
C GLY A 620 -13.33 -27.91 22.79
N SER A 621 -13.82 -27.86 21.54
CA SER A 621 -14.39 -29.04 20.87
C SER A 621 -13.79 -29.27 19.48
N LEU A 622 -13.54 -30.55 19.17
CA LEU A 622 -13.08 -31.03 17.87
C LEU A 622 -14.18 -31.87 17.22
N THR A 623 -14.57 -31.50 16.00
CA THR A 623 -15.51 -32.28 15.16
C THR A 623 -14.85 -32.62 13.84
N LEU A 624 -14.67 -33.91 13.57
CA LEU A 624 -14.02 -34.41 12.36
C LEU A 624 -14.97 -35.33 11.59
N HIS A 625 -15.16 -35.07 10.30
CA HIS A 625 -15.82 -35.97 9.37
C HIS A 625 -14.91 -36.26 8.17
N ALA A 626 -14.74 -37.53 7.82
CA ALA A 626 -13.89 -37.97 6.72
C ALA A 626 -14.36 -39.33 6.15
N ASN A 627 -13.94 -39.68 4.94
CA ASN A 627 -14.09 -41.07 4.46
C ASN A 627 -13.10 -42.03 5.15
N ARG A 628 -11.96 -41.49 5.64
CA ARG A 628 -10.92 -42.24 6.33
C ARG A 628 -10.12 -41.29 7.23
N LEU A 629 -9.87 -41.70 8.47
CA LEU A 629 -8.96 -41.02 9.39
C LEU A 629 -7.76 -41.93 9.68
N GLN A 630 -6.55 -41.42 9.50
CA GLN A 630 -5.30 -42.12 9.79
C GLN A 630 -4.39 -41.24 10.64
N LEU A 631 -4.00 -41.74 11.81
CA LEU A 631 -2.97 -41.13 12.64
C LEU A 631 -1.82 -42.13 12.80
N SER A 632 -0.59 -41.66 12.63
CA SER A 632 0.62 -42.47 12.69
C SER A 632 1.76 -41.80 13.46
N ASN A 633 2.75 -42.59 13.91
CA ASN A 633 4.06 -42.15 14.39
C ASN A 633 4.06 -41.06 15.49
N GLY A 634 3.12 -41.11 16.44
CA GLY A 634 3.02 -40.13 17.53
C GLY A 634 2.02 -39.00 17.30
N ALA A 635 1.24 -39.05 16.22
CA ALA A 635 0.22 -38.04 15.87
C ALA A 635 -0.84 -37.89 16.97
N GLN A 636 -1.33 -36.66 17.16
CA GLN A 636 -2.25 -36.31 18.24
C GLN A 636 -3.53 -35.62 17.75
N ILE A 637 -4.65 -35.95 18.38
CA ILE A 637 -5.88 -35.15 18.35
C ILE A 637 -6.29 -34.93 19.81
N ARG A 638 -6.38 -33.67 20.26
CA ARG A 638 -6.39 -33.32 21.69
C ARG A 638 -7.35 -32.19 22.07
N VAL A 639 -8.05 -32.36 23.20
CA VAL A 639 -8.87 -31.32 23.88
C VAL A 639 -8.67 -31.36 25.40
N ASP A 640 -7.40 -31.44 25.80
CA ASP A 640 -7.03 -31.60 27.20
C ASP A 640 -7.19 -30.27 27.98
N SER A 641 -7.60 -30.34 29.24
CA SER A 641 -7.55 -29.20 30.18
C SER A 641 -6.49 -29.45 31.27
N ASP A 642 -5.48 -28.58 31.35
CA ASP A 642 -4.28 -28.83 32.17
C ASP A 642 -4.34 -28.20 33.58
N VAL A 643 -5.27 -27.27 33.84
CA VAL A 643 -5.37 -26.55 35.13
C VAL A 643 -6.73 -26.66 35.82
N ALA A 644 -7.71 -25.83 35.44
CA ALA A 644 -8.92 -25.60 36.26
C ALA A 644 -10.26 -25.82 35.53
N GLY A 645 -10.30 -25.70 34.21
CA GLY A 645 -11.53 -25.81 33.42
C GLY A 645 -11.93 -27.24 33.07
N LEU A 646 -13.18 -27.39 32.63
CA LEU A 646 -13.74 -28.64 32.12
C LEU A 646 -12.94 -29.14 30.90
N GLY A 647 -12.72 -30.45 30.81
CA GLY A 647 -12.10 -31.04 29.61
C GLY A 647 -13.08 -31.08 28.42
N GLY A 648 -12.54 -31.06 27.20
CA GLY A 648 -13.30 -30.80 25.98
C GLY A 648 -14.05 -32.00 25.41
N ASN A 649 -14.58 -31.83 24.18
CA ASN A 649 -15.29 -32.89 23.46
C ASN A 649 -14.68 -33.18 22.10
N ILE A 650 -14.50 -34.47 21.80
CA ILE A 650 -14.09 -34.97 20.48
C ILE A 650 -15.25 -35.77 19.87
N THR A 651 -15.65 -35.39 18.65
CA THR A 651 -16.59 -36.15 17.83
C THR A 651 -15.96 -36.49 16.49
N ILE A 652 -15.90 -37.78 16.14
CA ILE A 652 -15.35 -38.26 14.88
C ILE A 652 -16.35 -39.19 14.19
N ASP A 653 -16.66 -38.88 12.94
CA ASP A 653 -17.49 -39.70 12.05
C ASP A 653 -16.68 -40.05 10.80
N ALA A 654 -16.21 -41.30 10.71
CA ALA A 654 -15.46 -41.78 9.56
C ALA A 654 -15.60 -43.30 9.38
N PRO A 655 -15.94 -43.82 8.19
CA PRO A 655 -16.07 -45.27 7.94
C PRO A 655 -14.86 -46.11 8.37
N ILE A 656 -13.65 -45.56 8.34
CA ILE A 656 -12.43 -46.21 8.83
C ILE A 656 -11.63 -45.23 9.70
N ILE A 657 -11.27 -45.66 10.90
CA ILE A 657 -10.38 -44.94 11.82
C ILE A 657 -9.20 -45.84 12.16
N GLU A 658 -7.99 -45.38 11.84
CA GLU A 658 -6.73 -46.08 12.09
C GLU A 658 -5.80 -45.24 12.98
N LEU A 659 -5.41 -45.81 14.12
CA LEU A 659 -4.43 -45.24 15.05
C LEU A 659 -3.22 -46.17 15.14
N ASP A 660 -2.05 -45.76 14.66
CA ASP A 660 -0.79 -46.52 14.73
C ASP A 660 0.29 -45.73 15.50
N ALA A 661 0.59 -46.14 16.73
CA ALA A 661 1.40 -45.36 17.68
C ALA A 661 0.89 -43.92 17.88
N ALA A 662 -0.43 -43.71 17.88
CA ALA A 662 -1.08 -42.40 17.89
C ALA A 662 -1.99 -42.17 19.11
N GLN A 663 -2.32 -40.91 19.40
CA GLN A 663 -3.07 -40.52 20.59
C GLN A 663 -4.32 -39.71 20.24
N LEU A 664 -5.43 -40.06 20.89
CA LEU A 664 -6.70 -39.35 20.85
C LEU A 664 -7.15 -39.06 22.28
N THR A 665 -7.00 -37.83 22.77
CA THR A 665 -7.22 -37.54 24.19
C THR A 665 -8.10 -36.32 24.46
N ALA A 666 -8.88 -36.45 25.53
CA ALA A 666 -9.71 -35.43 26.12
C ALA A 666 -9.57 -35.56 27.64
N ASN A 667 -8.36 -35.34 28.15
CA ASN A 667 -8.03 -35.46 29.56
C ASN A 667 -8.46 -34.20 30.34
N ALA A 668 -8.66 -34.35 31.66
CA ALA A 668 -9.10 -33.25 32.52
C ALA A 668 -8.30 -33.19 33.83
N ALA A 669 -7.60 -32.09 34.08
CA ALA A 669 -6.90 -31.84 35.35
C ALA A 669 -7.84 -31.33 36.46
N ALA A 670 -8.97 -30.75 36.07
CA ALA A 670 -10.04 -30.29 36.93
C ALA A 670 -11.39 -30.42 36.20
N GLY A 671 -12.49 -30.27 36.93
CA GLY A 671 -13.82 -30.32 36.33
C GLY A 671 -14.40 -31.72 36.09
N ASP A 672 -15.48 -31.76 35.33
CA ASP A 672 -16.33 -32.94 35.08
C ASP A 672 -16.49 -33.18 33.57
N ARG A 673 -16.34 -34.43 33.13
CA ARG A 673 -16.91 -34.98 31.87
C ARG A 673 -16.42 -34.40 30.53
N ALA A 674 -15.11 -34.46 30.26
CA ALA A 674 -14.64 -34.54 28.88
C ALA A 674 -15.26 -35.75 28.15
N ASN A 675 -15.47 -35.72 26.83
CA ASN A 675 -16.03 -36.89 26.12
C ASN A 675 -15.42 -37.13 24.74
N ILE A 676 -15.27 -38.41 24.38
CA ILE A 676 -14.88 -38.86 23.04
C ILE A 676 -16.03 -39.70 22.46
N THR A 677 -16.52 -39.33 21.28
CA THR A 677 -17.55 -40.05 20.54
C THR A 677 -17.04 -40.42 19.15
N LEU A 678 -16.88 -41.72 18.87
CA LEU A 678 -16.45 -42.24 17.57
C LEU A 678 -17.58 -43.03 16.90
N THR A 679 -17.88 -42.69 15.64
CA THR A 679 -18.77 -43.44 14.75
C THR A 679 -17.97 -43.91 13.54
N THR A 680 -17.95 -45.23 13.31
CA THR A 680 -17.11 -45.83 12.26
C THR A 680 -17.62 -47.21 11.84
N THR A 681 -17.02 -47.84 10.82
CA THR A 681 -17.26 -49.24 10.46
C THR A 681 -16.08 -50.12 10.90
N ASP A 682 -14.84 -49.62 10.81
CA ASP A 682 -13.62 -50.32 11.24
C ASP A 682 -12.75 -49.38 12.09
N LEU A 683 -12.61 -49.69 13.39
CA LEU A 683 -11.74 -49.00 14.33
C LEU A 683 -10.52 -49.87 14.63
N ARG A 684 -9.33 -49.39 14.25
CA ARG A 684 -8.07 -50.13 14.35
C ARG A 684 -7.08 -49.37 15.23
N LEU A 685 -6.62 -49.99 16.31
CA LEU A 685 -5.53 -49.49 17.14
C LEU A 685 -4.33 -50.46 17.10
N ALA A 686 -3.14 -49.90 16.84
CA ALA A 686 -1.87 -50.61 16.77
C ALA A 686 -0.76 -49.88 17.56
N ASN A 687 0.32 -50.61 17.83
CA ASN A 687 1.59 -50.12 18.39
C ASN A 687 1.48 -49.06 19.50
N HIS A 688 0.83 -49.38 20.62
CA HIS A 688 0.66 -48.49 21.78
C HIS A 688 -0.25 -47.27 21.57
N SER A 689 -1.10 -47.26 20.52
CA SER A 689 -2.12 -46.21 20.38
C SER A 689 -3.07 -46.09 21.58
N LEU A 690 -3.50 -44.87 21.87
CA LEU A 690 -4.28 -44.51 23.06
C LEU A 690 -5.55 -43.74 22.67
N ILE A 691 -6.70 -44.14 23.24
CA ILE A 691 -7.90 -43.30 23.32
C ILE A 691 -8.17 -43.02 24.81
N ALA A 692 -8.14 -41.76 25.24
CA ALA A 692 -8.20 -41.42 26.65
C ALA A 692 -9.10 -40.24 27.03
N THR A 693 -9.85 -40.42 28.11
CA THR A 693 -10.59 -39.38 28.84
C THR A 693 -10.18 -39.38 30.32
N ASN A 694 -8.88 -39.44 30.58
CA ASN A 694 -8.36 -39.62 31.93
C ASN A 694 -8.43 -38.31 32.73
N ALA A 695 -8.65 -38.45 34.03
CA ALA A 695 -8.74 -37.33 34.97
C ALA A 695 -7.64 -37.40 36.04
N THR A 696 -6.98 -36.27 36.31
CA THR A 696 -5.99 -36.13 37.39
C THR A 696 -6.59 -35.33 38.55
N ASN A 697 -5.85 -35.17 39.65
CA ASN A 697 -6.30 -34.43 40.83
C ASN A 697 -7.65 -34.98 41.36
N GLN A 698 -8.68 -34.13 41.42
CA GLN A 698 -10.03 -34.45 41.92
C GLN A 698 -11.09 -34.56 40.80
N ALA A 699 -10.71 -34.38 39.53
CA ALA A 699 -11.62 -34.39 38.38
C ALA A 699 -12.27 -35.77 38.18
N THR A 700 -13.50 -35.81 37.64
CA THR A 700 -14.13 -37.09 37.26
C THR A 700 -13.69 -37.52 35.86
N GLY A 701 -13.46 -38.81 35.67
CA GLY A 701 -13.09 -39.37 34.38
C GLY A 701 -14.17 -39.12 33.32
N GLY A 702 -13.75 -38.74 32.12
CA GLY A 702 -14.66 -38.45 31.01
C GLY A 702 -15.20 -39.71 30.32
N ASN A 703 -16.20 -39.58 29.44
CA ASN A 703 -16.85 -40.74 28.82
C ASN A 703 -16.37 -41.01 27.40
N ILE A 704 -16.23 -42.28 27.04
CA ILE A 704 -15.86 -42.72 25.69
C ILE A 704 -17.03 -43.54 25.12
N THR A 705 -17.59 -43.12 24.00
CA THR A 705 -18.63 -43.85 23.26
C THR A 705 -18.10 -44.25 21.90
N LEU A 706 -18.00 -45.56 21.65
CA LEU A 706 -17.54 -46.14 20.39
C LEU A 706 -18.70 -46.90 19.73
N THR A 707 -19.11 -46.46 18.56
CA THR A 707 -20.09 -47.15 17.71
C THR A 707 -19.36 -47.66 16.47
N THR A 708 -19.22 -48.97 16.32
CA THR A 708 -18.48 -49.57 15.19
C THR A 708 -18.99 -50.95 14.80
N ASP A 709 -18.82 -51.40 13.56
CA ASP A 709 -19.02 -52.82 13.25
C ASP A 709 -17.87 -53.65 13.84
N THR A 710 -16.63 -53.18 13.72
CA THR A 710 -15.42 -53.92 14.12
C THR A 710 -14.44 -53.03 14.89
N LEU A 711 -14.06 -53.49 16.09
CA LEU A 711 -12.94 -52.95 16.87
C LEU A 711 -11.78 -53.97 16.89
N ILE A 712 -10.63 -53.58 16.36
CA ILE A 712 -9.37 -54.32 16.45
C ILE A 712 -8.36 -53.48 17.21
N ALA A 713 -7.98 -53.88 18.42
CA ALA A 713 -6.92 -53.23 19.19
C ALA A 713 -5.82 -54.24 19.51
N GLN A 714 -4.60 -53.99 19.02
CA GLN A 714 -3.46 -54.90 19.09
C GLN A 714 -2.21 -54.19 19.63
N GLN A 715 -1.11 -54.93 19.80
CA GLN A 715 0.22 -54.36 20.06
C GLN A 715 0.24 -53.31 21.19
N ASN A 716 -0.38 -53.64 22.32
CA ASN A 716 -0.39 -52.83 23.55
C ASN A 716 -1.15 -51.49 23.45
N SER A 717 -2.12 -51.36 22.54
CA SER A 717 -3.04 -50.22 22.50
C SER A 717 -4.12 -50.28 23.60
N ASP A 718 -4.37 -49.15 24.26
CA ASP A 718 -5.27 -49.04 25.43
C ASP A 718 -6.41 -48.02 25.17
N ILE A 719 -7.54 -48.20 25.86
CA ILE A 719 -8.70 -47.29 25.87
C ILE A 719 -9.05 -47.01 27.33
N THR A 720 -8.99 -45.76 27.78
CA THR A 720 -8.95 -45.44 29.22
C THR A 720 -9.79 -44.23 29.62
N ALA A 721 -10.57 -44.36 30.70
CA ALA A 721 -11.40 -43.31 31.29
C ALA A 721 -11.17 -43.22 32.81
N ASN A 722 -9.91 -43.28 33.24
CA ASN A 722 -9.54 -43.40 34.65
C ASN A 722 -9.62 -42.04 35.37
N ALA A 723 -9.69 -42.06 36.71
CA ALA A 723 -9.54 -40.88 37.54
C ALA A 723 -8.60 -41.17 38.71
N GLU A 724 -7.75 -40.22 39.10
CA GLU A 724 -6.75 -40.41 40.16
C GLU A 724 -7.37 -40.48 41.57
N ASN A 725 -8.13 -39.46 41.98
CA ASN A 725 -8.73 -39.37 43.31
C ASN A 725 -10.27 -39.23 43.28
N SER A 726 -10.90 -39.57 42.16
CA SER A 726 -12.34 -39.40 41.93
C SER A 726 -12.96 -40.64 41.25
N PHE A 727 -14.20 -40.52 40.78
CA PHE A 727 -14.84 -41.56 39.97
C PHE A 727 -14.31 -41.53 38.53
N GLY A 728 -13.89 -42.69 38.02
CA GLY A 728 -13.61 -42.87 36.58
C GLY A 728 -14.89 -42.76 35.74
N GLY A 729 -14.72 -42.50 34.44
CA GLY A 729 -15.79 -42.32 33.49
C GLY A 729 -16.33 -43.63 32.90
N GLN A 730 -17.32 -43.51 32.01
CA GLN A 730 -17.92 -44.65 31.33
C GLN A 730 -17.30 -44.88 29.95
N ILE A 731 -16.86 -46.10 29.68
CA ILE A 731 -16.53 -46.57 28.32
C ILE A 731 -17.68 -47.43 27.82
N VAL A 732 -18.32 -47.02 26.73
CA VAL A 732 -19.36 -47.76 26.01
C VAL A 732 -18.82 -48.16 24.65
N ILE A 733 -18.83 -49.46 24.35
CA ILE A 733 -18.45 -50.00 23.06
C ILE A 733 -19.65 -50.77 22.52
N ASP A 734 -20.34 -50.20 21.55
CA ASP A 734 -21.37 -50.89 20.77
C ASP A 734 -20.71 -51.41 19.49
N ALA A 735 -20.48 -52.73 19.45
CA ALA A 735 -19.76 -53.36 18.35
C ALA A 735 -20.25 -54.78 18.01
N ILE A 736 -20.23 -55.12 16.71
CA ILE A 736 -20.53 -56.48 16.23
C ILE A 736 -19.37 -57.42 16.57
N GLY A 737 -18.12 -56.94 16.48
CA GLY A 737 -16.92 -57.70 16.85
C GLY A 737 -15.86 -56.86 17.55
N VAL A 738 -15.29 -57.39 18.64
CA VAL A 738 -14.15 -56.80 19.36
C VAL A 738 -13.02 -57.82 19.42
N PHE A 739 -11.82 -57.43 18.98
CA PHE A 739 -10.66 -58.30 18.84
C PHE A 739 -9.40 -57.67 19.44
N GLY A 740 -8.56 -58.52 20.06
CA GLY A 740 -7.24 -58.16 20.59
C GLY A 740 -7.23 -57.42 21.93
N THR A 741 -8.31 -56.73 22.30
CA THR A 741 -8.50 -56.08 23.61
C THR A 741 -9.57 -56.73 24.48
N ALA A 742 -9.50 -56.50 25.79
CA ALA A 742 -10.48 -56.91 26.81
C ALA A 742 -10.34 -56.00 28.04
N PHE A 743 -11.40 -55.87 28.84
CA PHE A 743 -11.37 -55.08 30.09
C PHE A 743 -10.31 -55.60 31.08
N ARG A 744 -9.57 -54.67 31.71
CA ARG A 744 -8.57 -54.95 32.75
C ARG A 744 -8.70 -53.93 33.90
N PRO A 745 -8.52 -54.33 35.17
CA PRO A 745 -8.56 -53.43 36.32
C PRO A 745 -7.26 -52.64 36.55
N THR A 746 -6.27 -52.81 35.68
CA THR A 746 -4.95 -52.17 35.72
C THR A 746 -4.52 -51.86 34.30
N LEU A 747 -3.86 -50.71 34.08
CA LEU A 747 -3.21 -50.37 32.82
C LEU A 747 -2.31 -51.50 32.33
N THR A 748 -2.13 -51.61 31.01
CA THR A 748 -1.21 -52.62 30.50
C THR A 748 0.22 -52.23 30.90
N PRO A 749 1.01 -53.13 31.53
CA PRO A 749 2.35 -52.76 32.01
C PRO A 749 3.22 -52.27 30.85
N ALA A 750 3.81 -51.08 31.01
CA ALA A 750 4.77 -50.55 30.05
C ALA A 750 5.84 -51.62 29.78
N VAL A 751 6.05 -51.95 28.50
CA VAL A 751 7.07 -52.92 28.10
C VAL A 751 8.42 -52.27 28.34
N ILE A 752 9.01 -52.55 29.51
CA ILE A 752 10.40 -52.25 29.78
C ILE A 752 11.23 -53.12 28.84
N LEU A 753 11.52 -52.60 27.66
CA LEU A 753 12.55 -53.16 26.81
C LEU A 753 13.84 -53.22 27.62
N PRO A 754 14.57 -54.36 27.63
CA PRO A 754 15.88 -54.39 28.25
C PRO A 754 16.74 -53.29 27.61
N PRO A 755 17.61 -52.61 28.39
CA PRO A 755 18.47 -51.57 27.84
C PRO A 755 19.24 -52.12 26.63
N PRO A 756 19.49 -51.29 25.60
CA PRO A 756 20.25 -51.73 24.43
C PRO A 756 21.57 -52.34 24.90
N LEU A 757 21.90 -53.51 24.34
CA LEU A 757 23.16 -54.17 24.63
C LEU A 757 24.29 -53.25 24.18
N LEU A 758 25.06 -52.77 25.17
CA LEU A 758 26.22 -51.87 25.04
C LEU A 758 27.27 -52.38 24.06
#